data_AF-A0A4R3JS29-F1
#
_entry.id   AF-A0A4R3JS29-F1
#
_cell.length_a   1.000
_cell.length_b   1.000
_cell.length_c   1.000
_cell.angle_alpha   90.00
_cell.angle_beta   90.00
_cell.angle_gamma   90.00
#
_symmetry.space_group_name_H-M   'P 1'
#
loop_
_entity.id
_entity.type
_entity.pdbx_description
1 polymer ?
#
loop_
_entity_poly.entity_id
_entity_poly.type
_entity_poly.pdbx_seq_one_letter_code
_entity_poly.pdbx_strand_id
1 'polypeptide(L)'
;MCRVIVFAGTTEGRKLSAFLEERQIPAMICVATEYGESVLEEYAQLEVHRGRLDQEDMRKLFEEKGPEVVIDATHPYAVEVTKNIRTACEKSGRTYIRVVRKSEEYKKYGKNIYVDSAAEAARYLSGTAGNIFLTTGSKELGAFTEIPDYEERVYARVLPAPEIIGVCAKLGIRGKHVICMQGPFSEALNEAMFAQCHAAYVVTKESGTAGGFREKEQAAEQLGIPLVIIGRPKKEEGLSLEQCKEMLEKQFQKETDGRTKEMRDQSEKGRRRRVSLVGIGMGSAETMTGEASRTCREADLLIGAKRMTEAVRQEGQQIFCAYRAEEILEYIKEHPQYENVAVVLSGDVGFFSGAKDFLGHVKEQEENLEIRVIPGISSLVYFCAKLHVPWEKVKAISVHGREEGLVSGVREHPMVFALAGGKNQIAELCKRLTAYGFGDCKIAVGERLSYPEERIFQGNVREFCELETDSLAVFLIWNRRAERREVVCGIPDEQFCRGKVPMTKEEVRSISISKLRLWKDAVIYDVGAGTGSVAVEMALQAPDGVVYAVEKNEEAVALLGKNRVAFAVDHLKIVHGKAPEALENLPAPTHVFIGGSSGNLKEILDIVRKKNKAVRVVINAITLETVTEALTYLKEQEISGAEVVSVQTARAREVGRYHMMTGQNPVYVISFGGERQER
;
A
#
# COMPACT_ATOMS: atom_id res chain seq x y z
N MET A 1 -2.51 -33.62 -40.00
CA MET A 1 -1.26 -34.40 -40.10
C MET A 1 -0.29 -33.77 -39.10
N CYS A 2 0.39 -34.55 -38.27
CA CYS A 2 1.25 -34.03 -37.20
C CYS A 2 2.51 -33.38 -37.80
N ARG A 3 2.72 -32.08 -37.58
CA ARG A 3 3.86 -31.35 -38.17
C ARG A 3 5.04 -31.24 -37.21
N VAL A 4 4.78 -31.21 -35.91
CA VAL A 4 5.80 -31.11 -34.86
C VAL A 4 5.66 -32.25 -33.86
N ILE A 5 6.76 -32.95 -33.54
CA ILE A 5 6.79 -33.86 -32.38
C ILE A 5 7.67 -33.25 -31.30
N VAL A 6 7.18 -33.15 -30.07
CA VAL A 6 7.96 -32.67 -28.93
C VAL A 6 8.17 -33.81 -27.94
N PHE A 7 9.43 -34.19 -27.72
CA PHE A 7 9.80 -35.06 -26.61
C PHE A 7 9.91 -34.22 -25.35
N ALA A 8 8.85 -34.20 -24.56
CA ALA A 8 8.72 -33.37 -23.37
C ALA A 8 9.21 -34.10 -22.13
N GLY A 9 10.24 -33.55 -21.46
CA GLY A 9 10.74 -34.04 -20.18
C GLY A 9 11.15 -32.94 -19.21
N THR A 10 10.83 -31.69 -19.53
CA THR A 10 11.29 -30.48 -18.84
C THR A 10 10.22 -29.38 -18.87
N THR A 11 10.43 -28.33 -18.08
CA THR A 11 9.61 -27.11 -18.09
C THR A 11 9.53 -26.47 -19.48
N GLU A 12 10.61 -26.54 -20.27
CA GLU A 12 10.69 -26.02 -21.63
C GLU A 12 9.77 -26.80 -22.57
N GLY A 13 9.77 -28.13 -22.47
CA GLY A 13 8.84 -28.98 -23.22
C GLY A 13 7.39 -28.64 -22.94
N ARG A 14 7.04 -28.33 -21.68
CA ARG A 14 5.69 -27.86 -21.31
C ARG A 14 5.36 -26.50 -21.94
N LYS A 15 6.27 -25.52 -21.82
CA LYS A 15 6.10 -24.19 -22.40
C LYS A 15 5.99 -24.24 -23.93
N LEU A 16 6.69 -25.15 -24.59
CA LEU A 16 6.55 -25.41 -26.03
C LEU A 16 5.22 -26.06 -26.37
N SER A 17 4.75 -27.00 -25.56
CA SER A 17 3.43 -27.62 -25.75
C SER A 17 2.32 -26.58 -25.68
N ALA A 18 2.34 -25.71 -24.65
CA ALA A 18 1.38 -24.61 -24.52
C ALA A 18 1.44 -23.64 -25.72
N PHE A 19 2.64 -23.30 -26.18
CA PHE A 19 2.83 -22.44 -27.35
C PHE A 19 2.27 -23.07 -28.63
N LEU A 20 2.48 -24.37 -28.85
CA LEU A 20 1.96 -25.09 -30.02
C LEU A 20 0.42 -25.16 -30.00
N GLU A 21 -0.19 -25.40 -28.83
CA GLU A 21 -1.65 -25.37 -28.66
C GLU A 21 -2.21 -23.96 -28.91
N GLU A 22 -1.60 -22.92 -28.32
CA GLU A 22 -2.01 -21.52 -28.50
C GLU A 22 -2.01 -21.11 -29.97
N ARG A 23 -1.00 -21.56 -30.73
CA ARG A 23 -0.86 -21.27 -32.16
C ARG A 23 -1.54 -22.29 -33.07
N GLN A 24 -2.24 -23.27 -32.51
CA GLN A 24 -2.92 -24.35 -33.22
C GLN A 24 -2.02 -25.08 -34.24
N ILE A 25 -0.73 -25.20 -33.92
CA ILE A 25 0.22 -25.92 -34.75
C ILE A 25 0.03 -27.42 -34.46
N PRO A 26 -0.35 -28.26 -35.46
CA PRO A 26 -0.61 -29.67 -35.23
C PRO A 26 0.64 -30.38 -34.70
N ALA A 27 0.61 -30.77 -33.42
CA ALA A 27 1.75 -31.35 -32.77
C ALA A 27 1.38 -32.58 -31.92
N MET A 28 2.37 -33.46 -31.77
CA MET A 28 2.31 -34.59 -30.85
C MET A 28 3.33 -34.41 -29.74
N ILE A 29 2.90 -34.60 -28.49
CA ILE A 29 3.73 -34.51 -27.30
C ILE A 29 4.02 -35.92 -26.79
N CYS A 30 5.31 -36.28 -26.72
CA CYS A 30 5.77 -37.57 -26.20
C CYS A 30 6.27 -37.39 -24.76
N VAL A 31 5.69 -38.13 -23.81
CA VAL A 31 6.09 -38.14 -22.38
C VAL A 31 6.37 -39.56 -21.89
N ALA A 32 7.40 -39.68 -21.04
CA ALA A 32 7.93 -40.97 -20.57
C ALA A 32 7.57 -41.34 -19.12
N THR A 33 6.86 -40.47 -18.38
CA THR A 33 6.59 -40.63 -16.93
C THR A 33 5.17 -40.18 -16.57
N GLU A 34 4.52 -40.85 -15.61
CA GLU A 34 3.20 -40.50 -15.05
C GLU A 34 3.08 -39.04 -14.57
N TYR A 35 4.17 -38.42 -14.08
CA TYR A 35 4.18 -36.99 -13.69
C TYR A 35 4.13 -36.01 -14.87
N GLY A 36 4.58 -36.44 -16.05
CA GLY A 36 4.40 -35.67 -17.29
C GLY A 36 2.96 -35.77 -17.80
N GLU A 37 2.24 -36.82 -17.41
CA GLU A 37 0.88 -37.10 -17.85
C GLU A 37 -0.15 -36.18 -17.18
N SER A 38 -0.07 -35.97 -15.86
CA SER A 38 -1.05 -35.15 -15.11
C SER A 38 -1.04 -33.66 -15.43
N VAL A 39 -0.01 -33.16 -16.14
CA VAL A 39 0.14 -31.74 -16.50
C VAL A 39 -0.27 -31.47 -17.96
N LEU A 40 -0.49 -32.53 -18.76
CA LEU A 40 -0.86 -32.41 -20.18
C LEU A 40 -2.36 -32.63 -20.45
N GLU A 41 -3.14 -33.04 -19.45
CA GLU A 41 -4.59 -33.30 -19.58
C GLU A 41 -5.43 -32.03 -19.90
N GLU A 42 -4.81 -30.84 -19.93
CA GLU A 42 -5.47 -29.56 -20.21
C GLU A 42 -5.52 -29.17 -21.71
N TYR A 43 -4.82 -29.88 -22.61
CA TYR A 43 -4.76 -29.51 -24.03
C TYR A 43 -5.74 -30.32 -24.87
N ALA A 44 -6.74 -29.66 -25.46
CA ALA A 44 -7.84 -30.30 -26.18
C ALA A 44 -7.47 -30.67 -27.63
N GLN A 45 -6.43 -30.05 -28.21
CA GLN A 45 -6.09 -30.22 -29.63
C GLN A 45 -4.72 -30.86 -29.92
N LEU A 46 -3.89 -31.12 -28.90
CA LEU A 46 -2.62 -31.84 -29.07
C LEU A 46 -2.80 -33.35 -28.97
N GLU A 47 -2.08 -34.09 -29.82
CA GLU A 47 -1.98 -35.54 -29.69
C GLU A 47 -0.91 -35.89 -28.63
N VAL A 48 -1.17 -36.84 -27.74
CA VAL A 48 -0.21 -37.21 -26.69
C VAL A 48 0.16 -38.68 -26.81
N HIS A 49 1.46 -38.97 -26.96
CA HIS A 49 2.00 -40.31 -26.92
C HIS A 49 2.59 -40.60 -25.53
N ARG A 50 2.13 -41.70 -24.92
CA ARG A 50 2.47 -42.09 -23.55
C ARG A 50 3.34 -43.33 -23.54
N GLY A 51 4.51 -43.25 -22.92
CA GLY A 51 5.40 -44.40 -22.73
C GLY A 51 6.83 -44.12 -23.20
N ARG A 52 7.71 -45.06 -22.87
CA ARG A 52 9.10 -45.01 -23.36
C ARG A 52 9.15 -45.56 -24.78
N LEU A 53 9.80 -44.81 -25.66
CA LEU A 53 10.09 -45.22 -27.02
C LEU A 53 11.57 -45.54 -27.13
N ASP A 54 11.90 -46.67 -27.75
CA ASP A 54 13.26 -46.92 -28.21
C ASP A 54 13.52 -46.25 -29.57
N GLN A 55 14.74 -46.41 -30.10
CA GLN A 55 15.11 -45.80 -31.38
C GLN A 55 14.24 -46.30 -32.55
N GLU A 56 13.86 -47.58 -32.56
CA GLU A 56 13.11 -48.18 -33.65
C GLU A 56 11.63 -47.79 -33.57
N ASP A 57 11.10 -47.66 -32.35
CA ASP A 57 9.75 -47.14 -32.12
C ASP A 57 9.64 -45.66 -32.53
N MET A 58 10.64 -44.83 -32.21
CA MET A 58 10.70 -43.44 -32.69
C MET A 58 10.72 -43.37 -34.22
N ARG A 59 11.46 -44.27 -34.89
CA ARG A 59 11.51 -44.33 -36.35
C ARG A 59 10.13 -44.63 -36.95
N LYS A 60 9.44 -45.64 -36.43
CA LYS A 60 8.07 -45.99 -36.85
C LYS A 60 7.11 -44.84 -36.62
N LEU A 61 7.21 -44.16 -35.48
CA LEU A 61 6.39 -43.00 -35.16
C LEU A 61 6.61 -41.85 -36.15
N PHE A 62 7.86 -41.59 -36.55
CA PHE A 62 8.19 -40.54 -37.53
C PHE A 62 7.73 -40.90 -38.95
N GLU A 63 7.64 -42.19 -39.29
CA GLU A 63 7.07 -42.66 -40.55
C GLU A 63 5.54 -42.56 -40.56
N GLU A 64 4.88 -42.94 -39.47
CA GLU A 64 3.42 -42.89 -39.32
C GLU A 64 2.91 -41.44 -39.29
N LYS A 65 3.52 -40.59 -38.47
CA LYS A 65 3.02 -39.23 -38.20
C LYS A 65 3.59 -38.19 -39.14
N GLY A 66 4.74 -38.47 -39.74
CA GLY A 66 5.37 -37.64 -40.76
C GLY A 66 5.77 -36.22 -40.33
N PRO A 67 6.35 -35.99 -39.14
CA PRO A 67 6.63 -34.63 -38.68
C PRO A 67 7.69 -33.94 -39.54
N GLU A 68 7.62 -32.61 -39.64
CA GLU A 68 8.63 -31.78 -40.28
C GLU A 68 9.75 -31.44 -39.29
N VAL A 69 9.38 -31.22 -38.03
CA VAL A 69 10.29 -30.83 -36.95
C VAL A 69 10.09 -31.75 -35.75
N VAL A 70 11.18 -32.27 -35.20
CA VAL A 70 11.23 -33.01 -33.95
C VAL A 70 12.02 -32.20 -32.94
N ILE A 71 11.36 -31.82 -31.86
CA ILE A 71 11.91 -31.00 -30.79
C ILE A 71 12.24 -31.91 -29.61
N ASP A 72 13.51 -31.94 -29.27
CA ASP A 72 14.04 -32.62 -28.11
C ASP A 72 14.16 -31.63 -26.95
N ALA A 73 13.14 -31.63 -26.10
CA ALA A 73 13.08 -30.90 -24.84
C ALA A 73 13.18 -31.86 -23.65
N THR A 74 13.89 -32.98 -23.83
CA THR A 74 14.17 -33.93 -22.75
C THR A 74 15.18 -33.34 -21.76
N HIS A 75 15.28 -33.92 -20.56
CA HIS A 75 16.18 -33.40 -19.54
C HIS A 75 17.65 -33.43 -20.04
N PRO A 76 18.50 -32.44 -19.68
CA PRO A 76 19.95 -32.47 -19.99
C PRO A 76 20.73 -33.71 -19.49
N TYR A 77 20.13 -34.55 -18.64
CA TYR A 77 20.74 -35.80 -18.15
C TYR A 77 20.22 -37.04 -18.89
N ALA A 78 19.28 -36.87 -19.83
CA ALA A 78 18.66 -37.93 -20.59
C ALA A 78 19.49 -38.23 -21.87
N VAL A 79 20.73 -38.67 -21.66
CA VAL A 79 21.74 -38.84 -22.72
C VAL A 79 21.33 -39.90 -23.75
N GLU A 80 20.79 -41.02 -23.29
CA GLU A 80 20.42 -42.15 -24.15
C GLU A 80 19.23 -41.81 -25.06
N VAL A 81 18.17 -41.22 -24.51
CA VAL A 81 16.99 -40.83 -25.30
C VAL A 81 17.32 -39.71 -26.28
N THR A 82 18.15 -38.73 -25.89
CA THR A 82 18.64 -37.65 -26.77
C THR A 82 19.38 -38.22 -27.98
N LYS A 83 20.24 -39.23 -27.76
CA LYS A 83 20.95 -39.94 -28.83
C LYS A 83 19.99 -40.69 -29.75
N ASN A 84 18.99 -41.36 -29.18
CA ASN A 84 17.99 -42.12 -29.93
C ASN A 84 17.15 -41.20 -30.82
N ILE A 85 16.64 -40.08 -30.29
CA ILE A 85 15.85 -39.09 -31.04
C ILE A 85 16.67 -38.56 -32.21
N ARG A 86 17.91 -38.11 -31.95
CA ARG A 86 18.79 -37.57 -33.00
C ARG A 86 19.04 -38.58 -34.11
N THR A 87 19.39 -39.81 -33.76
CA THR A 87 19.67 -40.86 -34.75
C THR A 87 18.40 -41.25 -35.52
N ALA A 88 17.23 -41.25 -34.87
CA ALA A 88 15.96 -41.53 -35.53
C ALA A 88 15.59 -40.41 -36.53
N CYS A 89 15.81 -39.14 -36.18
CA CYS A 89 15.61 -38.01 -37.09
C CYS A 89 16.54 -38.06 -38.32
N GLU A 90 17.83 -38.37 -38.12
CA GLU A 90 18.80 -38.50 -39.22
C GLU A 90 18.39 -39.59 -40.22
N LYS A 91 17.97 -40.76 -39.73
CA LYS A 91 17.53 -41.87 -40.58
C LYS A 91 16.21 -41.64 -41.30
N SER A 92 15.33 -40.82 -40.72
CA SER A 92 14.00 -40.52 -41.27
C SER A 92 13.93 -39.17 -42.01
N GLY A 93 15.06 -38.46 -42.13
CA GLY A 93 15.17 -37.18 -42.83
C GLY A 93 14.39 -36.04 -42.19
N ARG A 94 14.20 -36.05 -40.86
CA ARG A 94 13.42 -35.03 -40.13
C ARG A 94 14.32 -33.97 -39.49
N THR A 95 13.81 -32.74 -39.36
CA THR A 95 14.55 -31.65 -38.73
C THR A 95 14.63 -31.89 -37.22
N TYR A 96 15.83 -32.10 -36.68
CA TYR A 96 16.05 -32.27 -35.25
C TYR A 96 16.44 -30.95 -34.58
N ILE A 97 15.79 -30.62 -33.47
CA ILE A 97 16.10 -29.43 -32.66
C ILE A 97 16.26 -29.82 -31.20
N ARG A 98 17.42 -29.54 -30.63
CA ARG A 98 17.66 -29.63 -29.18
C ARG A 98 17.34 -28.30 -28.51
N VAL A 99 16.47 -28.31 -27.51
CA VAL A 99 16.18 -27.13 -26.69
C VAL A 99 17.04 -27.15 -25.44
N VAL A 100 17.97 -26.20 -25.36
CA VAL A 100 18.88 -26.04 -24.22
C VAL A 100 18.48 -24.84 -23.38
N ARG A 101 18.63 -24.96 -22.06
CA ARG A 101 18.45 -23.81 -21.15
C ARG A 101 19.65 -22.87 -21.28
N LYS A 102 19.41 -21.56 -21.25
CA LYS A 102 20.50 -20.60 -21.01
C LYS A 102 21.14 -20.95 -19.66
N SER A 103 22.45 -21.23 -19.67
CA SER A 103 23.23 -21.29 -18.45
C SER A 103 23.37 -19.86 -17.94
N GLU A 104 22.75 -19.54 -16.80
CA GLU A 104 23.13 -18.35 -16.05
C GLU A 104 24.60 -18.50 -15.66
N GLU A 105 25.45 -17.58 -16.10
CA GLU A 105 26.81 -17.48 -15.59
C GLU A 105 26.73 -16.97 -14.14
N TYR A 106 26.77 -17.90 -13.19
CA TYR A 106 26.76 -17.55 -11.77
C TYR A 106 28.10 -16.91 -11.38
N LYS A 107 28.03 -15.70 -10.83
CA LYS A 107 29.16 -15.00 -10.23
C LYS A 107 29.70 -15.84 -9.07
N LYS A 108 30.99 -16.20 -9.12
CA LYS A 108 31.71 -16.82 -8.00
C LYS A 108 31.66 -15.88 -6.78
N TYR A 109 30.83 -16.22 -5.78
CA TYR A 109 30.89 -15.61 -4.46
C TYR A 109 31.31 -16.67 -3.44
N GLY A 110 32.32 -16.36 -2.61
CA GLY A 110 32.60 -17.07 -1.36
C GLY A 110 33.39 -18.39 -1.43
N LYS A 111 33.40 -19.10 -0.29
CA LYS A 111 34.18 -20.32 0.03
C LYS A 111 33.67 -21.61 -0.65
N ASN A 112 32.83 -21.52 -1.68
CA ASN A 112 32.23 -22.70 -2.34
C ASN A 112 33.27 -23.47 -3.17
N ILE A 113 33.21 -24.79 -3.12
CA ILE A 113 34.15 -25.71 -3.78
C ILE A 113 33.43 -26.41 -4.93
N TYR A 114 33.96 -26.28 -6.14
CA TYR A 114 33.42 -26.94 -7.33
C TYR A 114 34.27 -28.17 -7.67
N VAL A 115 33.60 -29.28 -7.94
CA VAL A 115 34.20 -30.57 -8.29
C VAL A 115 33.46 -31.24 -9.45
N ASP A 116 34.15 -32.09 -10.19
CA ASP A 116 33.58 -32.70 -11.40
C ASP A 116 32.81 -33.99 -11.12
N SER A 117 32.92 -34.56 -9.91
CA SER A 117 32.26 -35.81 -9.54
C SER A 117 32.07 -35.99 -8.04
N ALA A 118 31.20 -36.93 -7.65
CA ALA A 118 31.02 -37.34 -6.25
C ALA A 118 32.31 -37.92 -5.63
N ALA A 119 33.15 -38.61 -6.42
CA ALA A 119 34.44 -39.12 -5.95
C ALA A 119 35.45 -38.00 -5.66
N GLU A 120 35.41 -36.90 -6.41
CA GLU A 120 36.20 -35.70 -6.10
C GLU A 120 35.68 -34.97 -4.87
N ALA A 121 34.35 -34.87 -4.72
CA ALA A 121 33.74 -34.34 -3.51
C ALA A 121 34.21 -35.11 -2.26
N ALA A 122 34.17 -36.45 -2.32
CA ALA A 122 34.60 -37.31 -1.23
C ALA A 122 36.10 -37.17 -0.90
N ARG A 123 36.97 -37.11 -1.92
CA ARG A 123 38.41 -36.86 -1.72
C ARG A 123 38.70 -35.52 -1.05
N TYR A 124 38.01 -34.46 -1.46
CA TYR A 124 38.14 -33.15 -0.82
C TYR A 124 37.71 -33.20 0.66
N LEU A 125 36.54 -33.80 0.93
CA LEU A 125 35.96 -33.88 2.27
C LEU A 125 36.72 -34.82 3.22
N SER A 126 37.50 -35.75 2.68
CA SER A 126 38.37 -36.63 3.49
C SER A 126 39.43 -35.86 4.26
N GLY A 127 39.83 -34.68 3.78
CA GLY A 127 40.79 -33.78 4.45
C GLY A 127 40.15 -32.76 5.40
N THR A 128 38.83 -32.80 5.63
CA THR A 128 38.11 -31.82 6.47
C THR A 128 37.60 -32.44 7.77
N ALA A 129 37.19 -31.61 8.71
CA ALA A 129 36.52 -32.01 9.95
C ALA A 129 35.06 -31.52 9.99
N GLY A 130 34.23 -32.16 10.83
CA GLY A 130 32.81 -31.81 11.02
C GLY A 130 31.84 -32.61 10.15
N ASN A 131 30.54 -32.38 10.38
CA ASN A 131 29.46 -33.14 9.74
C ASN A 131 29.23 -32.69 8.29
N ILE A 132 28.83 -33.64 7.44
CA ILE A 132 28.66 -33.46 6.00
C ILE A 132 27.22 -33.80 5.65
N PHE A 133 26.49 -32.83 5.11
CA PHE A 133 25.10 -33.03 4.70
C PHE A 133 25.01 -33.26 3.18
N LEU A 134 24.60 -34.46 2.78
CA LEU A 134 24.47 -34.85 1.37
C LEU A 134 23.06 -34.61 0.85
N THR A 135 22.96 -33.80 -0.20
CA THR A 135 21.70 -33.54 -0.93
C THR A 135 21.70 -34.14 -2.34
N THR A 136 22.63 -35.05 -2.62
CA THR A 136 22.90 -35.66 -3.94
C THR A 136 22.04 -36.89 -4.25
N GLY A 137 21.28 -37.39 -3.26
CA GLY A 137 20.44 -38.57 -3.35
C GLY A 137 21.20 -39.88 -3.15
N SER A 138 20.53 -41.02 -3.36
CA SER A 138 21.07 -42.35 -3.01
C SER A 138 22.04 -42.95 -4.03
N LYS A 139 22.03 -42.50 -5.29
CA LYS A 139 22.83 -43.10 -6.37
C LYS A 139 24.34 -42.94 -6.19
N GLU A 140 24.77 -41.83 -5.60
CA GLU A 140 26.19 -41.48 -5.44
C GLU A 140 26.68 -41.65 -4.01
N LEU A 141 25.82 -42.16 -3.11
CA LEU A 141 26.12 -42.27 -1.69
C LEU A 141 27.36 -43.12 -1.42
N GLY A 142 27.58 -44.16 -2.23
CA GLY A 142 28.74 -45.05 -2.12
C GLY A 142 30.08 -44.35 -2.31
N ALA A 143 30.16 -43.23 -3.05
CA ALA A 143 31.42 -42.50 -3.20
C ALA A 143 31.87 -41.85 -1.89
N PHE A 144 30.94 -41.52 -1.00
CA PHE A 144 31.22 -40.83 0.26
C PHE A 144 31.63 -41.78 1.40
N THR A 145 31.63 -43.10 1.18
CA THR A 145 32.13 -44.08 2.17
C THR A 145 33.66 -44.11 2.24
N GLU A 146 34.36 -43.44 1.31
CA GLU A 146 35.82 -43.28 1.34
C GLU A 146 36.28 -42.24 2.38
N ILE A 147 35.36 -41.42 2.90
CA ILE A 147 35.67 -40.39 3.90
C ILE A 147 36.00 -41.07 5.24
N PRO A 148 37.09 -40.68 5.94
CA PRO A 148 37.35 -41.14 7.29
C PRO A 148 36.18 -40.84 8.24
N ASP A 149 35.77 -41.84 9.02
CA ASP A 149 34.65 -41.76 9.97
C ASP A 149 33.30 -41.36 9.32
N TYR A 150 33.10 -41.72 8.04
CA TYR A 150 31.88 -41.35 7.31
C TYR A 150 30.59 -41.78 8.01
N GLU A 151 30.59 -42.90 8.74
CA GLU A 151 29.43 -43.44 9.47
C GLU A 151 28.92 -42.47 10.55
N GLU A 152 29.80 -41.65 11.11
CA GLU A 152 29.47 -40.65 12.14
C GLU A 152 29.31 -39.24 11.57
N ARG A 153 29.92 -38.96 10.41
CA ARG A 153 29.99 -37.61 9.84
C ARG A 153 28.96 -37.35 8.75
N VAL A 154 28.57 -38.36 7.99
CA VAL A 154 27.73 -38.19 6.81
C VAL A 154 26.25 -38.26 7.18
N TYR A 155 25.50 -37.22 6.82
CA TYR A 155 24.04 -37.18 6.89
C TYR A 155 23.48 -37.20 5.47
N ALA A 156 22.75 -38.26 5.14
CA ALA A 156 22.21 -38.50 3.81
C ALA A 156 20.72 -38.15 3.73
N ARG A 157 20.36 -37.15 2.93
CA ARG A 157 18.96 -36.90 2.57
C ARG A 157 18.57 -37.70 1.33
N VAL A 158 17.66 -38.64 1.49
CA VAL A 158 17.24 -39.59 0.46
C VAL A 158 15.72 -39.69 0.36
N LEU A 159 15.20 -40.25 -0.74
CA LEU A 159 13.77 -40.48 -0.91
C LEU A 159 13.27 -41.57 0.07
N PRO A 160 12.02 -41.47 0.56
CA PRO A 160 11.43 -42.42 1.51
C PRO A 160 10.98 -43.73 0.83
N ALA A 161 11.91 -44.46 0.21
CA ALA A 161 11.64 -45.74 -0.45
C ALA A 161 12.40 -46.90 0.23
N PRO A 162 11.76 -48.07 0.48
CA PRO A 162 12.38 -49.20 1.18
C PRO A 162 13.70 -49.66 0.55
N GLU A 163 13.78 -49.71 -0.77
CA GLU A 163 14.99 -50.09 -1.50
C GLU A 163 16.14 -49.09 -1.27
N ILE A 164 15.84 -47.81 -1.14
CA ILE A 164 16.83 -46.75 -0.90
C ILE A 164 17.34 -46.79 0.55
N ILE A 165 16.45 -47.04 1.51
CA ILE A 165 16.83 -47.25 2.91
C ILE A 165 17.73 -48.50 3.03
N GLY A 166 17.41 -49.56 2.29
CA GLY A 166 18.24 -50.75 2.18
C GLY A 166 19.64 -50.46 1.62
N VAL A 167 19.76 -49.58 0.63
CA VAL A 167 21.07 -49.11 0.12
C VAL A 167 21.85 -48.36 1.21
N CYS A 168 21.23 -47.44 1.93
CA CYS A 168 21.89 -46.69 3.01
C CYS A 168 22.40 -47.63 4.11
N ALA A 169 21.58 -48.60 4.53
CA ALA A 169 21.94 -49.56 5.57
C ALA A 169 23.10 -50.49 5.19
N LYS A 170 23.19 -50.88 3.91
CA LYS A 170 24.30 -51.65 3.35
C LYS A 170 25.60 -50.85 3.29
N LEU A 171 25.49 -49.54 3.06
CA LEU A 171 26.60 -48.60 3.05
C LEU A 171 26.97 -48.10 4.45
N GLY A 172 26.45 -48.66 5.54
CA GLY A 172 26.80 -48.26 6.91
C GLY A 172 26.11 -46.98 7.43
N ILE A 173 25.43 -46.22 6.58
CA ILE A 173 24.74 -44.98 6.97
C ILE A 173 23.37 -45.32 7.59
N ARG A 174 23.26 -45.17 8.92
CA ARG A 174 22.12 -45.69 9.70
C ARG A 174 21.59 -44.68 10.73
N GLY A 175 20.37 -44.94 11.24
CA GLY A 175 19.78 -44.16 12.32
C GLY A 175 19.61 -42.68 11.97
N LYS A 176 20.08 -41.78 12.85
CA LYS A 176 19.97 -40.32 12.69
C LYS A 176 20.70 -39.76 11.46
N HIS A 177 21.57 -40.55 10.82
CA HIS A 177 22.35 -40.16 9.64
C HIS A 177 21.59 -40.36 8.33
N VAL A 178 20.36 -40.89 8.37
CA VAL A 178 19.48 -41.03 7.19
C VAL A 178 18.23 -40.18 7.38
N ILE A 179 18.00 -39.24 6.47
CA ILE A 179 16.85 -38.35 6.46
C ILE A 179 16.00 -38.67 5.23
N CYS A 180 14.89 -39.38 5.45
CA CYS A 180 13.98 -39.80 4.40
C CYS A 180 12.93 -38.72 4.12
N MET A 181 13.06 -37.98 3.04
CA MET A 181 12.13 -36.90 2.67
C MET A 181 12.02 -36.73 1.15
N GLN A 182 10.86 -36.28 0.67
CA GLN A 182 10.62 -35.95 -0.72
C GLN A 182 10.46 -34.43 -0.88
N GLY A 183 11.20 -33.83 -1.82
CA GLY A 183 11.15 -32.40 -2.14
C GLY A 183 10.01 -32.02 -3.09
N PRO A 184 9.92 -30.75 -3.51
CA PRO A 184 10.91 -29.67 -3.33
C PRO A 184 11.03 -29.18 -1.88
N PHE A 185 12.18 -28.62 -1.51
CA PHE A 185 12.48 -28.13 -0.16
C PHE A 185 12.70 -26.62 -0.20
N SER A 186 12.04 -25.88 0.70
CA SER A 186 12.25 -24.44 0.86
C SER A 186 13.61 -24.12 1.50
N GLU A 187 14.05 -22.87 1.34
CA GLU A 187 15.25 -22.32 2.01
C GLU A 187 15.21 -22.58 3.52
N ALA A 188 14.14 -22.14 4.21
CA ALA A 188 13.99 -22.29 5.66
C ALA A 188 14.07 -23.75 6.14
N LEU A 189 13.55 -24.71 5.35
CA LEU A 189 13.63 -26.12 5.71
C LEU A 189 15.06 -26.66 5.54
N ASN A 190 15.75 -26.29 4.46
CA ASN A 190 17.16 -26.63 4.28
C ASN A 190 18.01 -26.05 5.42
N GLU A 191 17.79 -24.78 5.78
CA GLU A 191 18.48 -24.10 6.89
C GLU A 191 18.30 -24.87 8.20
N ALA A 192 17.05 -25.18 8.57
CA ALA A 192 16.75 -25.95 9.77
C ALA A 192 17.42 -27.33 9.79
N MET A 193 17.44 -28.05 8.65
CA MET A 193 18.10 -29.36 8.56
C MET A 193 19.62 -29.26 8.68
N PHE A 194 20.23 -28.29 8.01
CA PHE A 194 21.68 -28.07 8.06
C PHE A 194 22.12 -27.71 9.48
N ALA A 195 21.36 -26.82 10.14
CA ALA A 195 21.59 -26.44 11.53
C ALA A 195 21.40 -27.64 12.49
N GLN A 196 20.31 -28.40 12.35
CA GLN A 196 20.00 -29.58 13.19
C GLN A 196 21.09 -30.66 13.10
N CYS A 197 21.69 -30.84 11.92
CA CYS A 197 22.77 -31.81 11.72
C CYS A 197 24.16 -31.24 12.04
N HIS A 198 24.24 -29.96 12.45
CA HIS A 198 25.50 -29.24 12.67
C HIS A 198 26.45 -29.37 11.47
N ALA A 199 25.90 -29.21 10.26
CA ALA A 199 26.64 -29.40 9.03
C ALA A 199 27.78 -28.38 8.91
N ALA A 200 29.01 -28.88 8.76
CA ALA A 200 30.18 -28.07 8.43
C ALA A 200 30.36 -27.92 6.92
N TYR A 201 29.79 -28.86 6.13
CA TYR A 201 29.79 -28.83 4.67
C TYR A 201 28.45 -29.37 4.16
N VAL A 202 27.97 -28.79 3.05
CA VAL A 202 26.80 -29.32 2.32
C VAL A 202 27.25 -29.72 0.92
N VAL A 203 26.94 -30.95 0.52
CA VAL A 203 27.21 -31.44 -0.84
C VAL A 203 25.94 -31.37 -1.66
N THR A 204 26.00 -30.71 -2.80
CA THR A 204 24.86 -30.54 -3.71
C THR A 204 25.30 -30.69 -5.17
N LYS A 205 24.34 -31.01 -6.03
CA LYS A 205 24.52 -31.00 -7.49
C LYS A 205 24.04 -29.68 -8.05
N GLU A 206 24.65 -29.23 -9.13
CA GLU A 206 24.25 -28.04 -9.89
C GLU A 206 22.96 -28.30 -10.72
N SER A 207 21.86 -28.62 -10.05
CA SER A 207 20.60 -29.10 -10.64
C SER A 207 19.64 -28.00 -11.13
N GLY A 208 19.99 -26.72 -10.98
CA GLY A 208 19.10 -25.59 -11.31
C GLY A 208 17.83 -25.52 -10.44
N THR A 209 16.84 -24.74 -10.88
CA THR A 209 15.57 -24.47 -10.16
C THR A 209 14.74 -25.72 -9.87
N ALA A 210 14.66 -26.67 -10.82
CA ALA A 210 13.87 -27.91 -10.63
C ALA A 210 14.42 -28.83 -9.51
N GLY A 211 15.72 -28.77 -9.23
CA GLY A 211 16.36 -29.54 -8.15
C GLY A 211 16.56 -28.76 -6.85
N GLY A 212 16.01 -27.56 -6.76
CA GLY A 212 16.08 -26.68 -5.58
C GLY A 212 17.50 -26.24 -5.24
N PHE A 213 18.35 -25.96 -6.24
CA PHE A 213 19.75 -25.58 -5.99
C PHE A 213 19.85 -24.23 -5.25
N ARG A 214 19.07 -23.23 -5.65
CA ARG A 214 19.10 -21.88 -5.04
C ARG A 214 18.68 -21.92 -3.57
N GLU A 215 17.63 -22.66 -3.25
CA GLU A 215 17.13 -22.80 -1.88
C GLU A 215 18.15 -23.47 -0.95
N LYS A 216 19.01 -24.35 -1.49
CA LYS A 216 20.13 -24.96 -0.72
C LYS A 216 21.29 -23.98 -0.58
N GLU A 217 21.57 -23.21 -1.64
CA GLU A 217 22.65 -22.24 -1.65
C GLU A 217 22.40 -21.09 -0.69
N GLN A 218 21.20 -20.51 -0.73
CA GLN A 218 20.76 -19.46 0.19
C GLN A 218 20.78 -19.97 1.65
N ALA A 219 20.26 -21.17 1.90
CA ALA A 219 20.28 -21.75 3.25
C ALA A 219 21.70 -21.99 3.78
N ALA A 220 22.63 -22.43 2.93
CA ALA A 220 24.02 -22.61 3.32
C ALA A 220 24.74 -21.27 3.54
N GLU A 221 24.45 -20.26 2.73
CA GLU A 221 24.98 -18.89 2.87
C GLU A 221 24.54 -18.25 4.18
N GLN A 222 23.26 -18.34 4.56
CA GLN A 222 22.73 -17.82 5.82
C GLN A 222 23.43 -18.43 7.05
N LEU A 223 23.78 -19.72 6.97
CA LEU A 223 24.48 -20.43 8.04
C LEU A 223 26.01 -20.31 7.96
N GLY A 224 26.54 -19.67 6.92
CA GLY A 224 27.98 -19.58 6.67
C GLY A 224 28.65 -20.93 6.37
N ILE A 225 27.88 -21.91 5.89
CA ILE A 225 28.34 -23.28 5.60
C ILE A 225 28.84 -23.35 4.14
N PRO A 226 30.09 -23.78 3.88
CA PRO A 226 30.59 -23.94 2.51
C PRO A 226 29.87 -25.06 1.75
N LEU A 227 29.55 -24.82 0.48
CA LEU A 227 29.03 -25.84 -0.43
C LEU A 227 30.17 -26.57 -1.15
N VAL A 228 30.02 -27.88 -1.31
CA VAL A 228 30.74 -28.69 -2.31
C VAL A 228 29.77 -29.00 -3.46
N ILE A 229 29.99 -28.36 -4.60
CA ILE A 229 29.08 -28.36 -5.74
C ILE A 229 29.63 -29.29 -6.82
N ILE A 230 28.87 -30.34 -7.14
CA ILE A 230 29.18 -31.24 -8.26
C ILE A 230 28.61 -30.61 -9.54
N GLY A 231 29.51 -30.22 -10.45
CA GLY A 231 29.20 -29.52 -11.70
C GLY A 231 28.49 -30.38 -12.75
N ARG A 232 27.93 -29.74 -13.79
CA ARG A 232 27.22 -30.44 -14.88
C ARG A 232 28.19 -31.14 -15.87
N PRO A 233 27.81 -32.30 -16.44
CA PRO A 233 28.49 -32.85 -17.61
C PRO A 233 28.49 -31.84 -18.78
N LYS A 234 29.53 -31.92 -19.63
CA LYS A 234 29.87 -31.02 -20.76
C LYS A 234 28.68 -30.34 -21.46
N LYS A 235 28.84 -29.04 -21.76
CA LYS A 235 27.92 -28.17 -22.54
C LYS A 235 27.33 -28.90 -23.74
N GLU A 236 26.00 -29.01 -23.78
CA GLU A 236 25.24 -29.40 -24.97
C GLU A 236 24.96 -28.17 -25.85
N GLU A 237 25.10 -28.30 -27.16
CA GLU A 237 24.71 -27.28 -28.14
C GLU A 237 23.23 -27.45 -28.53
N GLY A 238 22.48 -26.33 -28.59
CA GLY A 238 21.08 -26.30 -29.02
C GLY A 238 20.49 -24.89 -29.01
N LEU A 239 19.19 -24.77 -29.29
CA LEU A 239 18.45 -23.50 -29.28
C LEU A 239 17.90 -23.20 -27.88
N SER A 240 17.81 -21.93 -27.51
CA SER A 240 16.99 -21.53 -26.35
C SER A 240 15.50 -21.69 -26.65
N LEU A 241 14.69 -21.77 -25.59
CA LEU A 241 13.22 -21.86 -25.69
C LEU A 241 12.64 -20.76 -26.59
N GLU A 242 13.06 -19.51 -26.42
CA GLU A 242 12.55 -18.38 -27.19
C GLU A 242 12.98 -18.44 -28.66
N GLN A 243 14.25 -18.80 -28.94
CA GLN A 243 14.72 -19.02 -30.31
C GLN A 243 13.96 -20.15 -31.01
N CYS A 244 13.60 -21.21 -30.29
CA CYS A 244 12.81 -22.31 -30.82
C CYS A 244 11.39 -21.85 -31.19
N LYS A 245 10.73 -21.07 -30.33
CA LYS A 245 9.39 -20.50 -30.63
C LYS A 245 9.43 -19.58 -31.85
N GLU A 246 10.38 -18.64 -31.91
CA GLU A 246 10.53 -17.73 -33.06
C GLU A 246 10.73 -18.48 -34.38
N MET A 247 11.49 -19.59 -34.35
CA MET A 247 11.71 -20.43 -35.53
C MET A 247 10.41 -21.10 -35.98
N LEU A 248 9.63 -21.66 -35.04
CA LEU A 248 8.34 -22.29 -35.32
C LEU A 248 7.33 -21.26 -35.85
N GLU A 249 7.30 -20.04 -35.31
CA GLU A 249 6.44 -18.95 -35.81
C GLU A 249 6.76 -18.61 -37.27
N LYS A 250 8.04 -18.42 -37.61
CA LYS A 250 8.46 -18.12 -38.98
C LYS A 250 8.17 -19.27 -39.95
N GLN A 251 8.33 -20.51 -39.48
CA GLN A 251 8.16 -21.69 -40.32
C GLN A 251 6.68 -22.01 -40.61
N PHE A 252 5.78 -21.74 -39.65
CA PHE A 252 4.33 -22.01 -39.77
C PHE A 252 3.47 -20.74 -39.96
N GLN A 253 4.11 -19.65 -40.44
CA GLN A 253 3.55 -18.29 -40.50
C GLN A 253 2.24 -18.15 -41.30
N LYS A 254 2.07 -18.93 -42.39
CA LYS A 254 0.85 -18.91 -43.22
C LYS A 254 -0.41 -19.42 -42.49
N GLU A 255 -0.25 -20.24 -41.45
CA GLU A 255 -1.36 -20.79 -40.65
C GLU A 255 -1.66 -19.90 -39.44
N THR A 256 -0.67 -19.12 -38.99
CA THR A 256 -0.81 -18.15 -37.91
C THR A 256 -1.54 -16.87 -38.35
N ASP A 257 -1.38 -16.47 -39.63
CA ASP A 257 -1.97 -15.24 -40.21
C ASP A 257 -3.48 -15.35 -40.54
N GLY A 258 -4.03 -16.55 -40.68
CA GLY A 258 -5.43 -16.77 -41.05
C GLY A 258 -6.46 -16.56 -39.93
N ARG A 259 -6.02 -16.58 -38.66
CA ARG A 259 -6.89 -16.44 -37.47
C ARG A 259 -6.47 -15.35 -36.49
N THR A 260 -5.30 -14.73 -36.65
CA THR A 260 -4.85 -13.60 -35.79
C THR A 260 -5.73 -12.37 -35.93
N LYS A 261 -6.52 -12.25 -37.01
CA LYS A 261 -7.45 -11.13 -37.20
C LYS A 261 -8.83 -11.35 -36.55
N GLU A 262 -9.34 -12.58 -36.55
CA GLU A 262 -10.67 -12.87 -35.96
C GLU A 262 -10.61 -13.26 -34.46
N MET A 263 -9.51 -13.88 -34.00
CA MET A 263 -9.34 -14.21 -32.56
C MET A 263 -8.83 -13.03 -31.71
N ARG A 264 -8.10 -12.06 -32.29
CA ARG A 264 -7.78 -10.80 -31.60
C ARG A 264 -9.05 -9.99 -31.33
N ASP A 265 -9.93 -9.86 -32.32
CA ASP A 265 -11.19 -9.13 -32.18
C ASP A 265 -12.22 -9.77 -31.22
N GLN A 266 -12.11 -11.08 -30.95
CA GLN A 266 -13.03 -11.79 -30.03
C GLN A 266 -12.44 -12.06 -28.63
N SER A 267 -11.12 -12.12 -28.44
CA SER A 267 -10.49 -12.30 -27.11
C SER A 267 -10.09 -10.99 -26.42
N GLU A 268 -9.87 -9.90 -27.17
CA GLU A 268 -9.57 -8.57 -26.58
C GLU A 268 -10.83 -7.88 -26.00
N LYS A 269 -12.04 -8.30 -26.39
CA LYS A 269 -13.30 -7.69 -25.91
C LYS A 269 -13.75 -8.13 -24.50
N GLY A 270 -12.91 -8.82 -23.73
CA GLY A 270 -13.28 -9.27 -22.39
C GLY A 270 -12.17 -9.49 -21.37
N ARG A 271 -10.89 -9.40 -21.75
CA ARG A 271 -9.79 -9.64 -20.81
C ARG A 271 -9.40 -8.33 -20.11
N ARG A 272 -9.97 -8.11 -18.92
CA ARG A 272 -9.66 -6.93 -18.10
C ARG A 272 -8.21 -7.02 -17.58
N ARG A 273 -7.43 -5.95 -17.81
CA ARG A 273 -6.06 -5.84 -17.28
C ARG A 273 -6.12 -5.57 -15.79
N ARG A 274 -5.27 -6.22 -15.00
CA ARG A 274 -5.31 -6.10 -13.55
C ARG A 274 -4.39 -4.97 -13.09
N VAL A 275 -4.97 -3.99 -12.40
CA VAL A 275 -4.22 -2.89 -11.77
C VAL A 275 -4.45 -2.96 -10.27
N SER A 276 -3.39 -3.25 -9.52
CA SER A 276 -3.45 -3.38 -8.07
C SER A 276 -2.84 -2.15 -7.41
N LEU A 277 -3.61 -1.46 -6.58
CA LEU A 277 -3.11 -0.46 -5.64
C LEU A 277 -2.61 -1.18 -4.39
N VAL A 278 -1.29 -1.14 -4.15
CA VAL A 278 -0.64 -1.97 -3.14
C VAL A 278 -0.06 -1.09 -2.03
N GLY A 279 -0.57 -1.23 -0.81
CA GLY A 279 0.02 -0.62 0.38
C GLY A 279 1.24 -1.43 0.83
N ILE A 280 2.44 -0.86 0.71
CA ILE A 280 3.70 -1.57 1.00
C ILE A 280 4.14 -1.44 2.46
N GLY A 281 3.33 -0.83 3.32
CA GLY A 281 3.74 -0.49 4.68
C GLY A 281 4.66 0.74 4.72
N MET A 282 5.31 1.00 5.85
CA MET A 282 6.09 2.23 6.07
C MET A 282 7.36 2.31 5.18
N GLY A 283 7.80 1.17 4.63
CA GLY A 283 8.83 1.12 3.60
C GLY A 283 9.80 -0.06 3.67
N SER A 284 9.86 -0.79 4.78
CA SER A 284 10.58 -2.07 4.87
C SER A 284 9.74 -3.22 4.31
N ALA A 285 10.38 -4.09 3.51
CA ALA A 285 9.79 -5.31 2.98
C ALA A 285 9.27 -6.26 4.10
N GLU A 286 9.86 -6.21 5.30
CA GLU A 286 9.43 -7.00 6.46
C GLU A 286 8.05 -6.60 6.99
N THR A 287 7.63 -5.36 6.72
CA THR A 287 6.33 -4.83 7.17
C THR A 287 5.22 -4.99 6.12
N MET A 288 5.52 -5.61 4.99
CA MET A 288 4.53 -5.89 3.95
C MET A 288 3.62 -7.04 4.36
N THR A 289 2.34 -6.94 3.98
CA THR A 289 1.45 -8.09 4.05
C THR A 289 1.89 -9.16 3.04
N GLY A 290 1.57 -10.43 3.33
CA GLY A 290 1.91 -11.52 2.42
C GLY A 290 1.26 -11.38 1.04
N GLU A 291 0.09 -10.75 0.96
CA GLU A 291 -0.59 -10.43 -0.30
C GLU A 291 0.14 -9.32 -1.06
N ALA A 292 0.48 -8.19 -0.41
CA ALA A 292 1.24 -7.11 -1.03
C ALA A 292 2.57 -7.62 -1.61
N SER A 293 3.31 -8.43 -0.85
CA SER A 293 4.58 -9.03 -1.30
C SER A 293 4.41 -9.95 -2.51
N ARG A 294 3.36 -10.79 -2.55
CA ARG A 294 3.07 -11.63 -3.73
C ARG A 294 2.70 -10.78 -4.94
N THR A 295 1.81 -9.81 -4.78
CA THR A 295 1.38 -8.95 -5.88
C THR A 295 2.52 -8.15 -6.48
N CYS A 296 3.43 -7.59 -5.66
CA CYS A 296 4.61 -6.91 -6.18
C CYS A 296 5.55 -7.85 -6.95
N ARG A 297 5.71 -9.12 -6.51
CA ARG A 297 6.56 -10.11 -7.19
C ARG A 297 5.97 -10.62 -8.50
N GLU A 298 4.65 -10.78 -8.55
CA GLU A 298 3.92 -11.27 -9.72
C GLU A 298 3.63 -10.18 -10.76
N ALA A 299 3.87 -8.90 -10.42
CA ALA A 299 3.63 -7.79 -11.32
C ALA A 299 4.64 -7.76 -12.49
N ASP A 300 4.10 -7.51 -13.69
CA ASP A 300 4.86 -7.28 -14.90
C ASP A 300 5.46 -5.85 -14.90
N LEU A 301 4.77 -4.93 -14.23
CA LEU A 301 5.14 -3.51 -14.08
C LEU A 301 4.86 -3.01 -12.67
N LEU A 302 5.88 -2.42 -12.05
CA LEU A 302 5.78 -1.67 -10.80
C LEU A 302 5.71 -0.17 -11.07
N ILE A 303 4.73 0.51 -10.50
CA ILE A 303 4.59 1.97 -10.61
C ILE A 303 4.53 2.61 -9.23
N GLY A 304 5.29 3.67 -8.98
CA GLY A 304 5.22 4.42 -7.72
C GLY A 304 6.38 5.37 -7.54
N ALA A 305 6.45 6.06 -6.40
CA ALA A 305 7.62 6.91 -6.13
C ALA A 305 8.89 6.04 -6.00
N LYS A 306 10.03 6.60 -6.43
CA LYS A 306 11.33 5.90 -6.49
C LYS A 306 11.68 5.12 -5.20
N ARG A 307 11.53 5.75 -4.02
CA ARG A 307 11.78 5.10 -2.73
C ARG A 307 10.93 3.83 -2.52
N MET A 308 9.68 3.84 -2.98
CA MET A 308 8.73 2.75 -2.79
C MET A 308 8.98 1.62 -3.78
N THR A 309 9.24 1.95 -5.05
CA THR A 309 9.57 0.96 -6.08
C THR A 309 10.90 0.28 -5.81
N GLU A 310 11.92 1.02 -5.36
CA GLU A 310 13.22 0.46 -4.95
C GLU A 310 13.12 -0.51 -3.77
N ALA A 311 12.17 -0.30 -2.85
CA ALA A 311 11.99 -1.15 -1.68
C ALA A 311 11.38 -2.53 -1.99
N VAL A 312 10.66 -2.67 -3.11
CA VAL A 312 9.89 -3.89 -3.44
C VAL A 312 10.31 -4.56 -4.74
N ARG A 313 11.10 -3.88 -5.58
CA ARG A 313 11.54 -4.40 -6.88
C ARG A 313 12.34 -5.69 -6.76
N GLN A 314 12.12 -6.58 -7.70
CA GLN A 314 12.96 -7.75 -7.97
C GLN A 314 13.88 -7.46 -9.16
N GLU A 315 14.95 -8.25 -9.30
CA GLU A 315 15.88 -8.14 -10.42
C GLU A 315 15.16 -8.42 -11.75
N GLY A 316 15.28 -7.51 -12.72
CA GLY A 316 14.68 -7.64 -14.05
C GLY A 316 13.22 -7.16 -14.19
N GLN A 317 12.54 -6.75 -13.11
CA GLN A 317 11.19 -6.18 -13.19
C GLN A 317 11.19 -4.79 -13.83
N GLN A 318 10.13 -4.50 -14.60
CA GLN A 318 9.93 -3.18 -15.20
C GLN A 318 9.38 -2.20 -14.15
N ILE A 319 9.91 -0.98 -14.15
CA ILE A 319 9.58 0.05 -13.16
C ILE A 319 9.29 1.36 -13.88
N PHE A 320 8.18 1.99 -13.50
CA PHE A 320 7.87 3.37 -13.87
C PHE A 320 7.76 4.23 -12.61
N CYS A 321 8.57 5.28 -12.53
CA CYS A 321 8.60 6.16 -11.36
C CYS A 321 7.62 7.33 -11.54
N ALA A 322 6.39 7.18 -11.07
CA ALA A 322 5.36 8.21 -11.10
C ALA A 322 4.54 8.21 -9.81
N TYR A 323 3.93 9.34 -9.49
CA TYR A 323 3.09 9.50 -8.29
C TYR A 323 1.76 10.21 -8.56
N ARG A 324 1.58 10.83 -9.73
CA ARG A 324 0.33 11.49 -10.13
C ARG A 324 -0.61 10.48 -10.78
N ALA A 325 -1.88 10.47 -10.39
CA ALA A 325 -2.87 9.52 -10.91
C ALA A 325 -2.99 9.55 -12.45
N GLU A 326 -3.06 10.76 -13.03
CA GLU A 326 -3.16 10.98 -14.47
C GLU A 326 -1.99 10.37 -15.24
N GLU A 327 -0.76 10.66 -14.82
CA GLU A 327 0.48 10.16 -15.42
C GLU A 327 0.58 8.63 -15.32
N ILE A 328 0.20 8.06 -14.17
CA ILE A 328 0.17 6.61 -13.98
C ILE A 328 -0.84 5.96 -14.94
N LEU A 329 -2.03 6.54 -15.07
CA LEU A 329 -3.07 6.01 -15.96
C LEU A 329 -2.68 6.13 -17.43
N GLU A 330 -2.12 7.27 -17.84
CA GLU A 330 -1.62 7.49 -19.19
C GLU A 330 -0.54 6.45 -19.55
N TYR A 331 0.43 6.23 -18.66
CA TYR A 331 1.47 5.23 -18.86
C TYR A 331 0.91 3.81 -18.98
N ILE A 332 -0.07 3.44 -18.15
CA ILE A 332 -0.75 2.14 -18.22
C ILE A 332 -1.44 1.96 -19.57
N LYS A 333 -2.09 3.01 -20.09
CA LYS A 333 -2.77 2.98 -21.41
C LYS A 333 -1.78 2.84 -22.57
N GLU A 334 -0.67 3.58 -22.53
CA GLU A 334 0.37 3.54 -23.56
C GLU A 334 1.14 2.20 -23.63
N HIS A 335 1.12 1.43 -22.54
CA HIS A 335 1.85 0.17 -22.42
C HIS A 335 0.90 -1.02 -22.22
N PRO A 336 0.12 -1.42 -23.25
CA PRO A 336 -0.87 -2.50 -23.16
C PRO A 336 -0.26 -3.89 -22.91
N GLN A 337 1.04 -4.07 -23.15
CA GLN A 337 1.76 -5.34 -22.97
C GLN A 337 1.84 -5.81 -21.51
N TYR A 338 1.60 -4.93 -20.53
CA TYR A 338 1.62 -5.30 -19.10
C TYR A 338 0.23 -5.70 -18.64
N GLU A 339 0.02 -6.98 -18.31
CA GLU A 339 -1.28 -7.50 -17.88
C GLU A 339 -1.50 -7.29 -16.36
N ASN A 340 -0.45 -7.42 -15.57
CA ASN A 340 -0.46 -7.28 -14.11
C ASN A 340 0.37 -6.06 -13.69
N VAL A 341 -0.30 -4.95 -13.39
CA VAL A 341 0.32 -3.71 -12.93
C VAL A 341 0.14 -3.58 -11.42
N ALA A 342 1.22 -3.28 -10.70
CA ALA A 342 1.19 -2.96 -9.28
C ALA A 342 1.60 -1.50 -9.05
N VAL A 343 0.64 -0.67 -8.63
CA VAL A 343 0.87 0.71 -8.20
C VAL A 343 1.15 0.71 -6.70
N VAL A 344 2.40 0.91 -6.33
CA VAL A 344 2.89 0.78 -4.94
C VAL A 344 2.79 2.11 -4.20
N LEU A 345 2.20 2.05 -3.00
CA LEU A 345 1.86 3.19 -2.18
C LEU A 345 2.37 2.99 -0.75
N SER A 346 2.86 4.07 -0.13
CA SER A 346 3.38 4.05 1.23
C SER A 346 2.27 3.84 2.24
N GLY A 347 2.55 3.05 3.27
CA GLY A 347 1.63 2.76 4.36
C GLY A 347 0.45 1.91 3.90
N ASP A 348 -0.74 2.36 4.26
CA ASP A 348 -2.01 1.74 3.86
C ASP A 348 -2.70 2.58 2.77
N VAL A 349 -3.30 1.90 1.80
CA VAL A 349 -4.03 2.53 0.68
C VAL A 349 -5.27 3.31 1.11
N GLY A 350 -5.88 2.94 2.24
CA GLY A 350 -7.04 3.64 2.80
C GLY A 350 -6.68 4.82 3.71
N PHE A 351 -5.41 5.01 4.05
CA PHE A 351 -4.99 5.95 5.10
C PHE A 351 -4.08 7.05 4.56
N PHE A 352 -4.67 8.22 4.23
CA PHE A 352 -3.97 9.40 3.72
C PHE A 352 -2.99 9.10 2.56
N SER A 353 -3.43 8.24 1.64
CA SER A 353 -2.64 7.73 0.52
C SER A 353 -3.12 8.29 -0.83
N GLY A 354 -2.24 8.24 -1.84
CA GLY A 354 -2.56 8.60 -3.23
C GLY A 354 -3.60 7.69 -3.90
N ALA A 355 -3.96 6.57 -3.28
CA ALA A 355 -5.00 5.67 -3.80
C ALA A 355 -6.35 6.35 -4.01
N LYS A 356 -6.74 7.28 -3.11
CA LYS A 356 -8.01 8.00 -3.22
C LYS A 356 -8.12 8.77 -4.54
N ASP A 357 -7.04 9.46 -4.91
CA ASP A 357 -6.96 10.26 -6.13
C ASP A 357 -7.01 9.35 -7.36
N PHE A 358 -6.22 8.27 -7.36
CA PHE A 358 -6.21 7.28 -8.42
C PHE A 358 -7.59 6.64 -8.66
N LEU A 359 -8.26 6.17 -7.60
CA LEU A 359 -9.59 5.58 -7.68
C LEU A 359 -10.66 6.56 -8.17
N GLY A 360 -10.47 7.86 -7.93
CA GLY A 360 -11.31 8.92 -8.49
C GLY A 360 -11.21 8.98 -10.02
N HIS A 361 -9.98 9.01 -10.54
CA HIS A 361 -9.72 9.14 -11.97
C HIS A 361 -10.10 7.89 -12.78
N VAL A 362 -9.92 6.68 -12.23
CA VAL A 362 -10.27 5.43 -12.94
C VAL A 362 -11.77 5.34 -13.24
N LYS A 363 -12.62 5.74 -12.29
CA LYS A 363 -14.09 5.63 -12.43
C LYS A 363 -14.64 6.45 -13.59
N GLU A 364 -13.89 7.44 -14.08
CA GLU A 364 -14.31 8.33 -15.14
C GLU A 364 -13.84 7.88 -16.54
N GLN A 365 -12.90 6.92 -16.67
CA GLN A 365 -12.15 6.77 -17.92
C GLN A 365 -11.91 5.35 -18.46
N GLU A 366 -12.06 4.25 -17.71
CA GLU A 366 -11.50 2.96 -18.17
C GLU A 366 -12.38 1.71 -17.87
N GLU A 367 -13.19 1.27 -18.84
CA GLU A 367 -14.02 0.04 -18.73
C GLU A 367 -13.22 -1.28 -18.79
N ASN A 368 -11.95 -1.21 -19.20
CA ASN A 368 -11.09 -2.38 -19.47
C ASN A 368 -10.11 -2.74 -18.35
N LEU A 369 -10.17 -2.06 -17.19
CA LEU A 369 -9.29 -2.32 -16.05
C LEU A 369 -10.03 -3.04 -14.90
N GLU A 370 -9.43 -4.10 -14.37
CA GLU A 370 -9.81 -4.71 -13.10
C GLU A 370 -8.97 -4.09 -11.97
N ILE A 371 -9.58 -3.20 -11.18
CA ILE A 371 -8.90 -2.56 -10.05
C ILE A 371 -8.97 -3.45 -8.80
N ARG A 372 -7.81 -3.68 -8.19
CA ARG A 372 -7.68 -4.30 -6.87
C ARG A 372 -7.04 -3.34 -5.88
N VAL A 373 -7.48 -3.39 -4.63
CA VAL A 373 -6.95 -2.56 -3.55
C VAL A 373 -6.44 -3.50 -2.47
N ILE A 374 -5.12 -3.50 -2.26
CA ILE A 374 -4.43 -4.37 -1.30
C ILE A 374 -3.97 -3.51 -0.13
N PRO A 375 -4.49 -3.74 1.08
CA PRO A 375 -4.15 -2.93 2.25
C PRO A 375 -2.71 -3.18 2.70
N GLY A 376 -2.16 -2.17 3.36
CA GLY A 376 -0.83 -2.20 3.96
C GLY A 376 -0.88 -1.88 5.45
N ILE A 377 0.27 -1.95 6.12
CA ILE A 377 0.37 -1.48 7.51
C ILE A 377 0.55 0.04 7.49
N SER A 378 -0.39 0.78 8.10
CA SER A 378 -0.26 2.23 8.19
C SER A 378 0.77 2.65 9.24
N SER A 379 1.35 3.83 9.07
CA SER A 379 2.27 4.42 10.06
C SER A 379 1.60 4.63 11.42
N LEU A 380 0.28 4.90 11.46
CA LEU A 380 -0.49 4.96 12.70
C LEU A 380 -0.44 3.64 13.47
N VAL A 381 -0.81 2.54 12.82
CA VAL A 381 -0.88 1.22 13.47
C VAL A 381 0.51 0.80 13.94
N TYR A 382 1.52 0.96 13.10
CA TYR A 382 2.90 0.62 13.44
C TYR A 382 3.45 1.46 14.60
N PHE A 383 3.25 2.79 14.55
CA PHE A 383 3.75 3.68 15.59
C PHE A 383 3.06 3.42 16.94
N CYS A 384 1.74 3.22 16.93
CA CYS A 384 1.01 2.82 18.13
C CYS A 384 1.49 1.48 18.69
N ALA A 385 1.84 0.51 17.84
CA ALA A 385 2.41 -0.76 18.29
C ALA A 385 3.78 -0.56 18.97
N LYS A 386 4.67 0.27 18.39
CA LYS A 386 5.97 0.61 19.00
C LYS A 386 5.84 1.33 20.34
N LEU A 387 4.77 2.11 20.51
CA LEU A 387 4.47 2.82 21.75
C LEU A 387 3.66 2.00 22.75
N HIS A 388 3.22 0.79 22.39
CA HIS A 388 2.30 -0.04 23.17
C HIS A 388 0.97 0.66 23.51
N VAL A 389 0.41 1.40 22.54
CA VAL A 389 -0.81 2.19 22.72
C VAL A 389 -1.95 1.62 21.87
N PRO A 390 -3.12 1.32 22.45
CA PRO A 390 -4.29 0.97 21.67
C PRO A 390 -4.78 2.18 20.88
N TRP A 391 -5.03 1.99 19.58
CA TRP A 391 -5.33 3.09 18.67
C TRP A 391 -6.84 3.35 18.48
N GLU A 392 -7.71 2.63 19.20
CA GLU A 392 -9.17 2.67 19.07
C GLU A 392 -9.78 4.08 19.27
N LYS A 393 -9.14 4.93 20.10
CA LYS A 393 -9.57 6.31 20.37
C LYS A 393 -8.70 7.36 19.72
N VAL A 394 -7.76 6.95 18.86
CA VAL A 394 -6.85 7.88 18.19
C VAL A 394 -7.59 8.60 17.07
N LYS A 395 -7.71 9.92 17.18
CA LYS A 395 -8.12 10.77 16.06
C LYS A 395 -6.93 10.92 15.12
N ALA A 396 -7.04 10.37 13.92
CA ALA A 396 -6.06 10.56 12.87
C ALA A 396 -6.34 11.85 12.09
N ILE A 397 -5.30 12.64 11.88
CA ILE A 397 -5.31 13.85 11.05
C ILE A 397 -4.13 13.82 10.08
N SER A 398 -4.27 14.46 8.93
CA SER A 398 -3.14 14.70 8.03
C SER A 398 -2.85 16.18 7.98
N VAL A 399 -1.60 16.52 8.32
CA VAL A 399 -1.09 17.90 8.27
C VAL A 399 -0.24 18.12 7.00
N HIS A 400 -0.24 17.12 6.11
CA HIS A 400 0.51 17.13 4.87
C HIS A 400 -0.17 18.04 3.84
N GLY A 401 0.32 19.27 3.69
CA GLY A 401 -0.20 20.26 2.74
C GLY A 401 -1.39 21.09 3.23
N ARG A 402 -1.88 20.85 4.45
CA ARG A 402 -2.87 21.69 5.15
C ARG A 402 -2.60 21.63 6.66
N GLU A 403 -2.42 22.78 7.30
CA GLU A 403 -2.18 22.83 8.76
C GLU A 403 -3.44 23.08 9.60
N GLU A 404 -4.59 23.17 8.95
CA GLU A 404 -5.87 23.43 9.61
C GLU A 404 -6.35 22.15 10.32
N GLY A 405 -6.86 22.29 11.55
CA GLY A 405 -7.48 21.19 12.29
C GLY A 405 -6.60 20.46 13.32
N LEU A 406 -5.29 20.75 13.41
CA LEU A 406 -4.44 20.14 14.44
C LEU A 406 -4.81 20.62 15.85
N VAL A 407 -4.92 21.93 16.05
CA VAL A 407 -5.21 22.52 17.37
C VAL A 407 -6.62 22.11 17.81
N SER A 408 -7.61 22.18 16.92
CA SER A 408 -8.95 21.65 17.21
C SER A 408 -8.89 20.15 17.49
N GLY A 409 -8.20 19.35 16.67
CA GLY A 409 -8.01 17.92 16.92
C GLY A 409 -7.50 17.62 18.34
N VAL A 410 -6.43 18.28 18.77
CA VAL A 410 -5.82 18.10 20.11
C VAL A 410 -6.75 18.59 21.22
N ARG A 411 -7.50 19.67 20.99
CA ARG A 411 -8.51 20.16 21.93
C ARG A 411 -9.65 19.14 22.13
N GLU A 412 -10.07 18.48 21.06
CA GLU A 412 -11.30 17.68 21.04
C GLU A 412 -11.11 16.21 21.35
N HIS A 413 -9.90 15.69 21.17
CA HIS A 413 -9.63 14.26 21.29
C HIS A 413 -8.51 13.96 22.28
N PRO A 414 -8.65 12.89 23.09
CA PRO A 414 -7.66 12.54 24.09
C PRO A 414 -6.35 12.04 23.48
N MET A 415 -6.41 11.50 22.26
CA MET A 415 -5.25 11.02 21.51
C MET A 415 -5.36 11.47 20.05
N VAL A 416 -4.34 12.15 19.55
CA VAL A 416 -4.30 12.65 18.17
C VAL A 416 -3.04 12.19 17.49
N PHE A 417 -3.19 11.44 16.40
CA PHE A 417 -2.10 11.06 15.52
C PHE A 417 -2.09 11.96 14.30
N ALA A 418 -0.90 12.40 13.90
CA ALA A 418 -0.73 13.28 12.77
C ALA A 418 0.45 12.85 11.89
N LEU A 419 0.24 12.97 10.57
CA LEU A 419 1.29 12.84 9.56
C LEU A 419 1.94 14.20 9.31
N ALA A 420 3.27 14.27 9.44
CA ALA A 420 4.08 15.41 9.05
C ALA A 420 4.85 15.07 7.78
N GLY A 421 4.75 15.91 6.74
CA GLY A 421 5.37 15.68 5.43
C GLY A 421 6.53 16.61 5.11
N GLY A 422 6.65 17.72 5.84
CA GLY A 422 7.71 18.70 5.63
C GLY A 422 8.91 18.46 6.54
N LYS A 423 10.12 18.72 6.03
CA LYS A 423 11.32 18.81 6.87
C LYS A 423 11.09 19.87 7.95
N ASN A 424 11.39 19.54 9.21
CA ASN A 424 11.19 20.42 10.38
C ASN A 424 9.73 20.86 10.64
N GLN A 425 8.73 20.25 10.00
CA GLN A 425 7.32 20.62 10.20
C GLN A 425 6.85 20.35 11.64
N ILE A 426 7.41 19.33 12.31
CA ILE A 426 7.04 19.00 13.69
C ILE A 426 7.34 20.15 14.66
N ALA A 427 8.49 20.81 14.51
CA ALA A 427 8.86 21.95 15.35
C ALA A 427 7.86 23.11 15.21
N GLU A 428 7.45 23.43 13.99
CA GLU A 428 6.44 24.47 13.71
C GLU A 428 5.07 24.12 14.32
N LEU A 429 4.64 22.88 14.16
CA LEU A 429 3.38 22.39 14.75
C LEU A 429 3.42 22.42 16.28
N CYS A 430 4.56 22.06 16.89
CA CYS A 430 4.74 22.13 18.34
C CYS A 430 4.77 23.57 18.86
N LYS A 431 5.38 24.52 18.14
CA LYS A 431 5.32 25.96 18.46
C LYS A 431 3.88 26.47 18.45
N ARG A 432 3.12 26.11 17.40
CA ARG A 432 1.71 26.47 17.28
C ARG A 432 0.88 25.89 18.42
N LEU A 433 1.00 24.60 18.69
CA LEU A 433 0.32 23.95 19.82
C LEU A 433 0.66 24.58 21.16
N THR A 434 1.93 24.94 21.37
CA THR A 434 2.39 25.64 22.58
C THR A 434 1.74 27.02 22.70
N ALA A 435 1.67 27.79 21.60
CA ALA A 435 1.01 29.09 21.56
C ALA A 435 -0.50 29.02 21.91
N TYR A 436 -1.15 27.89 21.61
CA TYR A 436 -2.54 27.61 21.97
C TYR A 436 -2.73 26.87 23.31
N GLY A 437 -1.69 26.80 24.14
CA GLY A 437 -1.80 26.27 25.50
C GLY A 437 -1.66 24.75 25.65
N PHE A 438 -1.20 24.05 24.60
CA PHE A 438 -0.97 22.59 24.63
C PHE A 438 0.49 22.21 24.87
N GLY A 439 1.35 23.15 25.29
CA GLY A 439 2.78 22.90 25.52
C GLY A 439 3.10 21.83 26.56
N ASP A 440 2.18 21.55 27.50
CA ASP A 440 2.30 20.52 28.54
C ASP A 440 1.66 19.17 28.16
N CYS A 441 1.07 19.07 26.97
CA CYS A 441 0.57 17.78 26.49
C CYS A 441 1.76 16.86 26.21
N LYS A 442 1.59 15.56 26.52
CA LYS A 442 2.58 14.55 26.16
C LYS A 442 2.56 14.35 24.65
N ILE A 443 3.72 14.14 24.06
CA ILE A 443 3.91 13.85 22.65
C ILE A 443 4.92 12.72 22.47
N ALA A 444 4.69 11.90 21.45
CA ALA A 444 5.68 10.98 20.91
C ALA A 444 5.88 11.31 19.42
N VAL A 445 7.13 11.36 18.97
CA VAL A 445 7.53 11.62 17.59
C VAL A 445 8.25 10.40 17.05
N GLY A 446 7.85 9.92 15.89
CA GLY A 446 8.50 8.79 15.20
C GLY A 446 9.05 9.23 13.85
N GLU A 447 10.30 8.92 13.57
CA GLU A 447 10.99 9.19 12.30
C GLU A 447 11.38 7.90 11.61
N ARG A 448 11.28 7.89 10.28
CA ARG A 448 11.76 6.78 9.43
C ARG A 448 11.30 5.42 9.95
N LEU A 449 10.02 5.34 10.33
CA LEU A 449 9.43 4.13 10.90
C LEU A 449 9.65 2.92 9.98
N SER A 450 10.06 1.80 10.58
CA SER A 450 10.48 0.54 9.96
C SER A 450 11.78 0.55 9.14
N TYR A 451 12.47 1.69 9.02
CA TYR A 451 13.80 1.75 8.41
C TYR A 451 14.92 1.50 9.44
N PRO A 452 16.15 1.18 9.00
CA PRO A 452 17.30 1.04 9.89
C PRO A 452 17.58 2.29 10.73
N GLU A 453 17.25 3.48 10.22
CA GLU A 453 17.40 4.76 10.91
C GLU A 453 16.18 5.17 11.74
N GLU A 454 15.29 4.23 12.10
CA GLU A 454 14.11 4.50 12.92
C GLU A 454 14.50 5.18 14.25
N ARG A 455 13.82 6.30 14.56
CA ARG A 455 13.99 7.02 15.82
C ARG A 455 12.63 7.35 16.42
N ILE A 456 12.48 7.12 17.72
CA ILE A 456 11.27 7.47 18.46
C ILE A 456 11.67 8.30 19.68
N PHE A 457 11.03 9.46 19.81
CA PHE A 457 11.22 10.41 20.90
C PHE A 457 9.93 10.57 21.68
N GLN A 458 10.04 10.86 22.97
CA GLN A 458 8.90 11.15 23.84
C GLN A 458 9.22 12.31 24.77
N GLY A 459 8.22 13.13 25.08
CA GLY A 459 8.35 14.25 26.01
C GLY A 459 7.09 15.10 26.02
N ASN A 460 7.22 16.38 26.32
CA ASN A 460 6.12 17.35 26.25
C ASN A 460 6.21 18.17 24.96
N VAL A 461 5.07 18.60 24.40
CA VAL A 461 5.01 19.38 23.15
C VAL A 461 6.03 20.53 23.10
N ARG A 462 6.20 21.28 24.20
CA ARG A 462 7.15 22.41 24.27
C ARG A 462 8.61 22.03 24.03
N GLU A 463 9.00 20.80 24.35
CA GLU A 463 10.38 20.30 24.21
C GLU A 463 10.73 20.00 22.74
N PHE A 464 9.72 19.89 21.88
CA PHE A 464 9.88 19.57 20.46
C PHE A 464 9.83 20.81 19.55
N CYS A 465 9.68 22.01 20.12
CA CYS A 465 9.64 23.28 19.37
C CYS A 465 10.93 23.59 18.59
N GLU A 466 12.05 22.94 18.91
CA GLU A 466 13.35 23.12 18.25
C GLU A 466 13.90 21.81 17.67
N LEU A 467 13.12 20.72 17.72
CA LEU A 467 13.58 19.43 17.21
C LEU A 467 13.61 19.47 15.68
N GLU A 468 14.80 19.32 15.10
CA GLU A 468 14.94 19.05 13.68
C GLU A 468 14.51 17.61 13.39
N THR A 469 13.59 17.46 12.44
CA THR A 469 13.07 16.15 12.06
C THR A 469 13.17 15.90 10.57
N ASP A 470 13.29 14.62 10.22
CA ASP A 470 13.22 14.13 8.85
C ASP A 470 11.85 14.45 8.21
N SER A 471 11.74 14.34 6.88
CA SER A 471 10.47 14.50 6.17
C SER A 471 9.53 13.31 6.35
N LEU A 472 10.04 12.14 6.76
CA LEU A 472 9.26 10.97 7.09
C LEU A 472 9.01 10.91 8.60
N ALA A 473 8.14 11.78 9.09
CA ALA A 473 7.87 11.88 10.52
C ALA A 473 6.36 11.86 10.86
N VAL A 474 6.05 11.29 12.01
CA VAL A 474 4.70 11.23 12.57
C VAL A 474 4.74 11.63 14.03
N PHE A 475 3.60 12.04 14.58
CA PHE A 475 3.50 12.25 16.00
C PHE A 475 2.15 11.81 16.57
N LEU A 476 2.17 11.47 17.86
CA LEU A 476 1.01 11.12 18.67
C LEU A 476 1.00 12.02 19.90
N ILE A 477 -0.09 12.77 20.10
CA ILE A 477 -0.26 13.68 21.24
C ILE A 477 -1.35 13.15 22.16
N TRP A 478 -1.10 13.22 23.47
CA TRP A 478 -2.10 12.93 24.51
C TRP A 478 -2.56 14.21 25.20
N ASN A 479 -3.87 14.45 25.14
CA ASN A 479 -4.52 15.53 25.88
C ASN A 479 -5.58 14.97 26.82
N ARG A 480 -5.19 14.70 28.07
CA ARG A 480 -6.13 14.18 29.08
C ARG A 480 -7.30 15.15 29.39
N ARG A 481 -7.15 16.45 29.10
CA ARG A 481 -8.25 17.43 29.30
C ARG A 481 -9.42 17.17 28.34
N ALA A 482 -9.15 16.59 27.16
CA ALA A 482 -10.20 16.25 26.20
C ALA A 482 -11.08 15.06 26.64
N GLU A 483 -10.67 14.26 27.63
CA GLU A 483 -11.48 13.14 28.16
C GLU A 483 -12.75 13.62 28.87
N ARG A 484 -12.75 14.85 29.41
CA ARG A 484 -13.87 15.42 30.18
C ARG A 484 -14.27 16.78 29.61
N ARG A 485 -14.51 16.82 28.29
CA ARG A 485 -14.95 18.04 27.61
C ARG A 485 -16.47 18.24 27.76
N GLU A 486 -16.86 19.48 28.02
CA GLU A 486 -18.26 19.92 27.93
C GLU A 486 -18.70 19.97 26.45
N VAL A 487 -19.85 19.36 26.15
CA VAL A 487 -20.40 19.26 24.78
C VAL A 487 -21.51 20.28 24.50
N VAL A 488 -21.82 21.14 25.46
CA VAL A 488 -22.86 22.15 25.36
C VAL A 488 -22.28 23.51 24.97
N CYS A 489 -23.08 24.34 24.29
CA CYS A 489 -22.78 25.75 24.10
C CYS A 489 -23.17 26.56 25.34
N GLY A 490 -22.67 27.80 25.45
CA GLY A 490 -22.93 28.65 26.61
C GLY A 490 -21.74 28.72 27.56
N ILE A 491 -20.56 29.02 27.01
CA ILE A 491 -19.36 29.30 27.79
C ILE A 491 -19.68 30.41 28.80
N PRO A 492 -19.38 30.25 30.09
CA PRO A 492 -19.58 31.32 31.07
C PRO A 492 -18.89 32.62 30.68
N ASP A 493 -19.61 33.72 30.91
CA ASP A 493 -19.24 35.07 30.54
C ASP A 493 -17.87 35.52 31.12
N GLU A 494 -17.45 34.92 32.22
CA GLU A 494 -16.20 35.18 32.96
C GLU A 494 -14.98 34.48 32.35
N GLN A 495 -15.17 33.46 31.51
CA GLN A 495 -14.07 32.76 30.84
C GLN A 495 -13.49 33.56 29.66
N PHE A 496 -14.24 34.52 29.14
CA PHE A 496 -13.75 35.40 28.07
C PHE A 496 -12.85 36.50 28.64
N CYS A 497 -11.76 36.80 27.93
CA CYS A 497 -11.02 38.04 28.13
C CYS A 497 -11.97 39.22 27.94
N ARG A 498 -12.01 40.13 28.93
CA ARG A 498 -12.89 41.31 28.95
C ARG A 498 -12.12 42.60 28.63
N GLY A 499 -12.82 43.53 28.00
CA GLY A 499 -12.39 44.91 27.75
C GLY A 499 -13.59 45.85 27.82
N LYS A 500 -13.51 47.03 27.19
CA LYS A 500 -14.65 47.96 27.10
C LYS A 500 -15.66 47.60 26.01
N VAL A 501 -15.28 46.69 25.13
CA VAL A 501 -16.09 46.25 23.99
C VAL A 501 -17.31 45.43 24.49
N PRO A 502 -18.55 45.77 24.08
CA PRO A 502 -19.75 45.02 24.43
C PRO A 502 -19.69 43.56 23.96
N MET A 503 -20.33 42.68 24.73
CA MET A 503 -20.32 41.23 24.48
C MET A 503 -21.74 40.67 24.56
N THR A 504 -22.10 39.79 23.62
CA THR A 504 -23.31 38.97 23.71
C THR A 504 -23.22 38.06 24.93
N LYS A 505 -24.18 38.18 25.86
CA LYS A 505 -24.24 37.41 27.09
C LYS A 505 -24.51 35.93 26.82
N GLU A 506 -23.97 35.07 27.68
CA GLU A 506 -24.11 33.61 27.64
C GLU A 506 -25.49 33.11 27.22
N GLU A 507 -26.57 33.54 27.88
CA GLU A 507 -27.92 33.03 27.64
C GLU A 507 -28.41 33.36 26.22
N VAL A 508 -28.16 34.59 25.76
CA VAL A 508 -28.51 35.03 24.40
C VAL A 508 -27.63 34.29 23.39
N ARG A 509 -26.33 34.16 23.68
CA ARG A 509 -25.37 33.47 22.80
C ARG A 509 -25.75 32.01 22.60
N SER A 510 -26.13 31.28 23.65
CA SER A 510 -26.58 29.89 23.56
C SER A 510 -27.79 29.74 22.64
N ILE A 511 -28.76 30.66 22.74
CA ILE A 511 -29.93 30.66 21.83
C ILE A 511 -29.50 30.95 20.39
N SER A 512 -28.67 31.95 20.15
CA SER A 512 -28.18 32.29 18.81
C SER A 512 -27.43 31.12 18.16
N ILE A 513 -26.55 30.44 18.90
CA ILE A 513 -25.83 29.25 18.41
C ILE A 513 -26.79 28.11 18.08
N SER A 514 -27.79 27.86 18.94
CA SER A 514 -28.83 26.86 18.66
C SER A 514 -29.63 27.19 17.39
N LYS A 515 -29.99 28.46 17.18
CA LYS A 515 -30.72 28.93 15.99
C LYS A 515 -29.87 28.90 14.72
N LEU A 516 -28.54 28.97 14.83
CA LEU A 516 -27.63 28.81 13.70
C LEU A 516 -27.61 27.39 13.14
N ARG A 517 -27.81 26.35 13.97
CA ARG A 517 -27.85 24.94 13.52
C ARG A 517 -26.61 24.53 12.71
N LEU A 518 -25.44 24.88 13.24
CA LEU A 518 -24.14 24.73 12.58
C LEU A 518 -23.83 23.29 12.17
N TRP A 519 -23.14 23.15 11.05
CA TRP A 519 -22.49 21.91 10.63
C TRP A 519 -21.04 21.89 11.11
N LYS A 520 -20.45 20.70 11.25
CA LYS A 520 -19.06 20.56 11.71
C LYS A 520 -18.04 21.21 10.78
N ASP A 521 -18.33 21.22 9.48
CA ASP A 521 -17.52 21.72 8.37
C ASP A 521 -18.00 23.09 7.85
N ALA A 522 -18.80 23.81 8.64
CA ALA A 522 -19.43 25.05 8.20
C ALA A 522 -18.41 26.16 7.86
N VAL A 523 -18.70 26.93 6.80
CA VAL A 523 -18.05 28.21 6.49
C VAL A 523 -18.94 29.30 7.07
N ILE A 524 -18.45 29.98 8.10
CA ILE A 524 -19.26 30.84 8.96
C ILE A 524 -18.75 32.26 8.90
N TYR A 525 -19.64 33.25 8.72
CA TYR A 525 -19.29 34.65 8.95
C TYR A 525 -19.85 35.13 10.29
N ASP A 526 -19.02 35.81 11.08
CA ASP A 526 -19.45 36.60 12.25
C ASP A 526 -19.29 38.09 11.89
N VAL A 527 -20.40 38.78 11.64
CA VAL A 527 -20.40 40.19 11.24
C VAL A 527 -20.67 41.09 12.44
N GLY A 528 -19.70 41.96 12.76
CA GLY A 528 -19.71 42.75 13.99
C GLY A 528 -19.32 41.88 15.19
N ALA A 529 -18.20 41.17 15.05
CA ALA A 529 -17.80 40.12 15.99
C ALA A 529 -17.48 40.62 17.41
N GLY A 530 -17.16 41.92 17.58
CA GLY A 530 -16.92 42.53 18.88
C GLY A 530 -15.82 41.81 19.67
N THR A 531 -16.13 41.33 20.88
CA THR A 531 -15.16 40.57 21.70
C THR A 531 -14.84 39.17 21.15
N GLY A 532 -15.56 38.71 20.11
CA GLY A 532 -15.44 37.38 19.52
C GLY A 532 -16.15 36.27 20.27
N SER A 533 -17.02 36.58 21.23
CA SER A 533 -17.62 35.52 22.06
C SER A 533 -18.51 34.56 21.27
N VAL A 534 -19.31 35.09 20.33
CA VAL A 534 -20.12 34.27 19.42
C VAL A 534 -19.21 33.55 18.42
N ALA A 535 -18.23 34.23 17.83
CA ALA A 535 -17.23 33.63 16.94
C ALA A 535 -16.55 32.40 17.54
N VAL A 536 -16.12 32.49 18.81
CA VAL A 536 -15.48 31.39 19.55
C VAL A 536 -16.44 30.22 19.71
N GLU A 537 -17.68 30.44 20.16
CA GLU A 537 -18.67 29.36 20.27
C GLU A 537 -18.93 28.70 18.93
N MET A 538 -19.08 29.47 17.86
CA MET A 538 -19.26 28.94 16.51
C MET A 538 -18.08 28.06 16.09
N ALA A 539 -16.85 28.50 16.37
CA ALA A 539 -15.65 27.73 16.06
C ALA A 539 -15.53 26.45 16.92
N LEU A 540 -16.02 26.45 18.15
CA LEU A 540 -16.05 25.24 19.00
C LEU A 540 -17.07 24.20 18.53
N GLN A 541 -18.16 24.64 17.89
CA GLN A 541 -19.21 23.77 17.35
C GLN A 541 -18.92 23.30 15.90
N ALA A 542 -18.11 24.05 15.15
CA ALA A 542 -17.68 23.72 13.79
C ALA A 542 -16.15 23.48 13.73
N PRO A 543 -15.64 22.37 14.29
CA PRO A 543 -14.20 22.12 14.41
C PRO A 543 -13.49 21.72 13.11
N ASP A 544 -14.25 21.28 12.11
CA ASP A 544 -13.76 20.93 10.77
C ASP A 544 -14.02 22.08 9.76
N GLY A 545 -14.62 23.18 10.23
CA GLY A 545 -15.03 24.34 9.43
C GLY A 545 -14.09 25.54 9.57
N VAL A 546 -14.57 26.72 9.20
CA VAL A 546 -13.83 27.98 9.32
C VAL A 546 -14.79 29.11 9.71
N VAL A 547 -14.38 29.94 10.67
CA VAL A 547 -15.14 31.13 11.07
C VAL A 547 -14.39 32.37 10.63
N TYR A 548 -15.01 33.23 9.84
CA TYR A 548 -14.49 34.55 9.48
C TYR A 548 -15.16 35.61 10.36
N ALA A 549 -14.42 36.12 11.34
CA ALA A 549 -14.90 37.19 12.21
C ALA A 549 -14.51 38.55 11.64
N VAL A 550 -15.51 39.29 11.19
CA VAL A 550 -15.37 40.63 10.61
C VAL A 550 -15.61 41.67 11.68
N GLU A 551 -14.59 42.46 11.96
CA GLU A 551 -14.64 43.54 12.94
C GLU A 551 -13.79 44.73 12.47
N LYS A 552 -14.30 45.95 12.67
CA LYS A 552 -13.66 47.19 12.23
C LYS A 552 -12.90 47.89 13.36
N ASN A 553 -13.34 47.71 14.61
CA ASN A 553 -12.76 48.35 15.77
C ASN A 553 -11.47 47.64 16.20
N GLU A 554 -10.38 48.38 16.29
CA GLU A 554 -9.04 47.83 16.59
C GLU A 554 -8.93 47.22 18.00
N GLU A 555 -9.56 47.84 19.02
CA GLU A 555 -9.60 47.28 20.38
C GLU A 555 -10.36 45.95 20.42
N ALA A 556 -11.46 45.86 19.66
CA ALA A 556 -12.25 44.64 19.52
C ALA A 556 -11.48 43.54 18.80
N VAL A 557 -10.79 43.86 17.69
CA VAL A 557 -9.90 42.94 16.97
C VAL A 557 -8.81 42.37 17.88
N ALA A 558 -8.15 43.21 18.68
CA ALA A 558 -7.13 42.76 19.61
C ALA A 558 -7.69 41.84 20.70
N LEU A 559 -8.87 42.16 21.25
CA LEU A 559 -9.54 41.34 22.26
C LEU A 559 -10.02 39.99 21.68
N LEU A 560 -10.57 40.01 20.47
CA LEU A 560 -10.96 38.81 19.72
C LEU A 560 -9.75 37.90 19.49
N GLY A 561 -8.59 38.48 19.16
CA GLY A 561 -7.32 37.75 19.04
C GLY A 561 -6.91 37.04 20.32
N LYS A 562 -7.08 37.68 21.50
CA LYS A 562 -6.81 37.05 22.80
C LYS A 562 -7.75 35.88 23.08
N ASN A 563 -9.06 36.08 22.86
CA ASN A 563 -10.05 35.02 23.05
C ASN A 563 -9.83 33.84 22.09
N ARG A 564 -9.46 34.11 20.84
CA ARG A 564 -9.11 33.08 19.85
C ARG A 564 -8.03 32.12 20.37
N VAL A 565 -6.98 32.69 20.98
CA VAL A 565 -5.88 31.91 21.56
C VAL A 565 -6.34 31.20 22.84
N ALA A 566 -7.03 31.89 23.75
CA ALA A 566 -7.49 31.35 25.02
C ALA A 566 -8.40 30.12 24.88
N PHE A 567 -9.25 30.10 23.84
CA PHE A 567 -10.16 28.99 23.56
C PHE A 567 -9.64 27.99 22.52
N ALA A 568 -8.38 28.13 22.09
CA ALA A 568 -7.75 27.20 21.15
C ALA A 568 -8.56 26.98 19.85
N VAL A 569 -9.06 28.07 19.25
CA VAL A 569 -9.83 28.07 18.00
C VAL A 569 -9.01 28.69 16.86
N ASP A 570 -8.04 27.95 16.34
CA ASP A 570 -7.11 28.43 15.31
C ASP A 570 -7.75 28.65 13.94
N HIS A 571 -8.82 27.93 13.64
CA HIS A 571 -9.66 28.08 12.44
C HIS A 571 -10.62 29.27 12.48
N LEU A 572 -10.59 30.08 13.56
CA LEU A 572 -11.22 31.39 13.61
C LEU A 572 -10.29 32.44 12.97
N LYS A 573 -10.64 32.88 11.76
CA LYS A 573 -9.91 33.88 10.97
C LYS A 573 -10.46 35.27 11.25
N ILE A 574 -9.59 36.18 11.69
CA ILE A 574 -9.95 37.55 12.00
C ILE A 574 -9.79 38.39 10.73
N VAL A 575 -10.86 39.04 10.30
CA VAL A 575 -10.89 39.94 9.16
C VAL A 575 -11.07 41.35 9.67
N HIS A 576 -9.97 42.09 9.80
CA HIS A 576 -10.03 43.50 10.19
C HIS A 576 -10.56 44.31 9.00
N GLY A 577 -11.79 44.80 9.13
CA GLY A 577 -12.45 45.52 8.05
C GLY A 577 -13.90 45.84 8.36
N LYS A 578 -14.52 46.65 7.51
CA LYS A 578 -15.93 47.01 7.61
C LYS A 578 -16.74 46.11 6.68
N ALA A 579 -17.89 45.64 7.15
CA ALA A 579 -18.90 45.01 6.29
C ALA A 579 -19.81 46.10 5.71
N PRO A 580 -20.22 45.99 4.43
CA PRO A 580 -20.16 44.80 3.59
C PRO A 580 -18.84 44.55 2.84
N GLU A 581 -17.93 45.52 2.75
CA GLU A 581 -16.75 45.49 1.87
C GLU A 581 -15.80 44.31 2.17
N ALA A 582 -15.59 44.03 3.47
CA ALA A 582 -14.75 42.94 3.94
C ALA A 582 -15.28 41.53 3.59
N LEU A 583 -16.54 41.41 3.13
CA LEU A 583 -17.17 40.13 2.80
C LEU A 583 -16.94 39.70 1.35
N GLU A 584 -16.54 40.61 0.45
CA GLU A 584 -16.48 40.35 -0.99
C GLU A 584 -15.52 39.22 -1.36
N ASN A 585 -14.35 39.20 -0.74
CA ASN A 585 -13.29 38.24 -1.07
C ASN A 585 -13.36 36.94 -0.24
N LEU A 586 -14.34 36.81 0.66
CA LEU A 586 -14.48 35.63 1.50
C LEU A 586 -15.20 34.48 0.76
N PRO A 587 -14.88 33.20 1.08
CA PRO A 587 -15.52 32.03 0.46
C PRO A 587 -17.01 31.97 0.75
N ALA A 588 -17.82 31.42 -0.18
CA ALA A 588 -19.28 31.37 0.00
C ALA A 588 -19.70 30.79 1.37
N PRO A 589 -20.44 31.55 2.21
CA PRO A 589 -20.77 31.10 3.56
C PRO A 589 -21.90 30.08 3.53
N THR A 590 -21.84 29.10 4.42
CA THR A 590 -22.99 28.22 4.72
C THR A 590 -23.86 28.83 5.82
N HIS A 591 -23.25 29.55 6.77
CA HIS A 591 -23.92 30.18 7.89
C HIS A 591 -23.41 31.61 8.10
N VAL A 592 -24.29 32.50 8.54
CA VAL A 592 -23.93 33.88 8.90
C VAL A 592 -24.60 34.29 10.20
N PHE A 593 -23.81 34.80 11.12
CA PHE A 593 -24.26 35.51 12.30
C PHE A 593 -24.01 37.01 12.13
N ILE A 594 -25.02 37.84 12.45
CA ILE A 594 -24.91 39.30 12.42
C ILE A 594 -25.20 39.84 13.82
N GLY A 595 -24.15 40.27 14.50
CA GLY A 595 -24.22 40.96 15.80
C GLY A 595 -24.27 42.49 15.67
N GLY A 596 -23.77 43.04 14.56
CA GLY A 596 -23.86 44.48 14.27
C GLY A 596 -23.67 44.82 12.79
N SER A 597 -24.62 45.56 12.22
CA SER A 597 -24.61 45.95 10.79
C SER A 597 -24.06 47.36 10.54
N SER A 598 -23.96 48.20 11.60
CA SER A 598 -23.67 49.64 11.47
C SER A 598 -24.57 50.35 10.44
N GLY A 599 -25.84 49.91 10.30
CA GLY A 599 -26.82 50.45 9.35
C GLY A 599 -26.71 49.92 7.92
N ASN A 600 -25.86 48.92 7.65
CA ASN A 600 -25.67 48.34 6.31
C ASN A 600 -26.26 46.92 6.20
N LEU A 601 -27.36 46.65 6.92
CA LEU A 601 -27.87 45.28 7.06
C LEU A 601 -28.31 44.72 5.70
N LYS A 602 -28.98 45.54 4.88
CA LYS A 602 -29.47 45.15 3.56
C LYS A 602 -28.32 44.74 2.65
N GLU A 603 -27.28 45.57 2.55
CA GLU A 603 -26.11 45.32 1.71
C GLU A 603 -25.33 44.08 2.15
N ILE A 604 -25.20 43.86 3.46
CA ILE A 604 -24.59 42.66 4.02
C ILE A 604 -25.37 41.41 3.59
N LEU A 605 -26.70 41.43 3.76
CA LEU A 605 -27.56 40.30 3.40
C LEU A 605 -27.54 40.04 1.89
N ASP A 606 -27.51 41.10 1.07
CA ASP A 606 -27.43 40.98 -0.39
C ASP A 606 -26.13 40.30 -0.84
N ILE A 607 -24.97 40.70 -0.30
CA ILE A 607 -23.69 40.03 -0.63
C ILE A 607 -23.71 38.57 -0.22
N VAL A 608 -24.17 38.28 1.00
CA VAL A 608 -24.20 36.93 1.56
C VAL A 608 -25.13 36.02 0.75
N ARG A 609 -26.35 36.48 0.42
CA ARG A 609 -27.32 35.69 -0.35
C ARG A 609 -26.95 35.58 -1.83
N LYS A 610 -26.24 36.57 -2.39
CA LYS A 610 -25.67 36.48 -3.74
C LYS A 610 -24.63 35.35 -3.82
N LYS A 611 -23.81 35.18 -2.77
CA LYS A 611 -22.83 34.08 -2.68
C LYS A 611 -23.49 32.72 -2.43
N ASN A 612 -24.50 32.67 -1.57
CA ASN A 612 -25.24 31.45 -1.28
C ASN A 612 -26.70 31.75 -0.94
N LYS A 613 -27.63 31.42 -1.84
CA LYS A 613 -29.07 31.67 -1.64
C LYS A 613 -29.67 30.86 -0.49
N ALA A 614 -29.08 29.70 -0.17
CA ALA A 614 -29.51 28.76 0.87
C ALA A 614 -28.82 28.97 2.23
N VAL A 615 -28.02 30.03 2.36
CA VAL A 615 -27.33 30.40 3.60
C VAL A 615 -28.28 30.47 4.79
N ARG A 616 -27.85 29.93 5.94
CA ARG A 616 -28.57 30.06 7.21
C ARG A 616 -28.12 31.35 7.89
N VAL A 617 -29.05 32.26 8.17
CA VAL A 617 -28.75 33.56 8.79
C VAL A 617 -29.37 33.65 10.18
N VAL A 618 -28.60 34.15 11.14
CA VAL A 618 -29.08 34.56 12.47
C VAL A 618 -28.62 35.99 12.75
N ILE A 619 -29.56 36.84 13.16
CA ILE A 619 -29.32 38.25 13.49
C ILE A 619 -29.72 38.47 14.94
N ASN A 620 -28.84 39.08 15.72
CA ASN A 620 -29.17 39.61 17.03
C ASN A 620 -29.39 41.12 16.93
N ALA A 621 -30.57 41.60 17.31
CA ALA A 621 -30.93 43.00 17.26
C ALA A 621 -31.39 43.49 18.65
N ILE A 622 -30.84 44.62 19.09
CA ILE A 622 -31.25 45.31 20.32
C ILE A 622 -32.15 46.51 19.97
N THR A 623 -31.83 47.20 18.87
CA THR A 623 -32.57 48.37 18.39
C THR A 623 -33.77 47.95 17.54
N LEU A 624 -34.86 48.70 17.65
CA LEU A 624 -36.06 48.44 16.84
C LEU A 624 -35.79 48.73 15.36
N GLU A 625 -34.91 49.67 15.06
CA GLU A 625 -34.48 50.01 13.72
C GLU A 625 -33.87 48.80 13.00
N THR A 626 -32.99 48.04 13.67
CA THR A 626 -32.41 46.83 13.07
C THR A 626 -33.44 45.71 12.92
N VAL A 627 -34.42 45.60 13.83
CA VAL A 627 -35.55 44.68 13.66
C VAL A 627 -36.37 45.07 12.43
N THR A 628 -36.68 46.36 12.27
CA THR A 628 -37.43 46.89 11.12
C THR A 628 -36.67 46.68 9.80
N GLU A 629 -35.37 46.94 9.76
CA GLU A 629 -34.53 46.67 8.59
C GLU A 629 -34.56 45.19 8.21
N ALA A 630 -34.40 44.29 9.18
CA ALA A 630 -34.43 42.84 8.94
C ALA A 630 -35.80 42.37 8.42
N LEU A 631 -36.90 42.80 9.06
CA LEU A 631 -38.25 42.41 8.64
C LEU A 631 -38.64 42.98 7.28
N THR A 632 -38.22 44.22 6.99
CA THR A 632 -38.41 44.84 5.66
C THR A 632 -37.67 44.04 4.60
N TYR A 633 -36.41 43.67 4.85
CA TYR A 633 -35.62 42.85 3.94
C TYR A 633 -36.28 41.50 3.65
N LEU A 634 -36.73 40.80 4.70
CA LEU A 634 -37.42 39.51 4.57
C LEU A 634 -38.66 39.62 3.68
N LYS A 635 -39.45 40.70 3.86
CA LYS A 635 -40.63 40.98 3.06
C LYS A 635 -40.29 41.31 1.61
N GLU A 636 -39.32 42.20 1.38
CA GLU A 636 -38.88 42.61 0.04
C GLU A 636 -38.32 41.45 -0.79
N GLN A 637 -37.62 40.52 -0.13
CA GLN A 637 -36.99 39.37 -0.77
C GLN A 637 -37.86 38.09 -0.74
N GLU A 638 -39.13 38.22 -0.33
CA GLU A 638 -40.10 37.13 -0.24
C GLU A 638 -39.58 35.90 0.52
N ILE A 639 -38.83 36.12 1.60
CA ILE A 639 -38.24 35.06 2.42
C ILE A 639 -39.29 34.53 3.39
N SER A 640 -39.75 33.30 3.17
CA SER A 640 -40.65 32.58 4.07
C SER A 640 -39.90 31.84 5.18
N GLY A 641 -40.62 31.38 6.21
CA GLY A 641 -40.05 30.56 7.28
C GLY A 641 -39.12 31.28 8.26
N ALA A 642 -39.07 32.61 8.23
CA ALA A 642 -38.32 33.39 9.20
C ALA A 642 -38.96 33.31 10.60
N GLU A 643 -38.11 33.15 11.61
CA GLU A 643 -38.49 33.11 13.02
C GLU A 643 -37.93 34.34 13.73
N VAL A 644 -38.74 35.00 14.57
CA VAL A 644 -38.31 36.09 15.44
C VAL A 644 -38.63 35.74 16.88
N VAL A 645 -37.60 35.70 17.73
CA VAL A 645 -37.72 35.40 19.16
C VAL A 645 -37.21 36.59 19.96
N SER A 646 -38.01 37.11 20.89
CA SER A 646 -37.54 38.08 21.88
C SER A 646 -37.02 37.34 23.11
N VAL A 647 -35.77 37.62 23.48
CA VAL A 647 -35.09 37.01 24.62
C VAL A 647 -34.92 38.07 25.71
N GLN A 648 -35.48 37.79 26.89
CA GLN A 648 -35.34 38.63 28.07
C GLN A 648 -34.76 37.80 29.21
N THR A 649 -33.65 38.26 29.78
CA THR A 649 -32.95 37.56 30.86
C THR A 649 -32.70 38.52 32.02
N ALA A 650 -32.53 37.95 33.21
CA ALA A 650 -32.12 38.69 34.39
C ALA A 650 -31.13 37.83 35.17
N ARG A 651 -30.06 38.45 35.69
CA ARG A 651 -29.07 37.78 36.53
C ARG A 651 -29.14 38.32 37.95
N ALA A 652 -29.01 37.43 38.93
CA ALA A 652 -28.87 37.84 40.32
C ALA A 652 -27.50 38.50 40.54
N ARG A 653 -27.48 39.56 41.33
CA ARG A 653 -26.25 40.09 41.93
C ARG A 653 -26.43 40.19 43.45
N GLU A 654 -25.37 39.94 44.19
CA GLU A 654 -25.39 40.12 45.64
C GLU A 654 -25.47 41.61 45.99
N VAL A 655 -26.35 41.93 46.93
CA VAL A 655 -26.52 43.26 47.53
C VAL A 655 -26.64 43.07 49.03
N GLY A 656 -25.50 43.14 49.73
CA GLY A 656 -25.41 42.75 51.14
C GLY A 656 -25.64 41.25 51.31
N ARG A 657 -26.66 40.86 52.08
CA ARG A 657 -27.05 39.44 52.32
C ARG A 657 -28.14 38.93 51.37
N TYR A 658 -28.56 39.73 50.39
CA TYR A 658 -29.68 39.45 49.50
C TYR A 658 -29.22 39.31 48.05
N HIS A 659 -30.00 38.60 47.26
CA HIS A 659 -29.83 38.52 45.81
C HIS A 659 -30.85 39.41 45.13
N MET A 660 -30.38 40.34 44.29
CA MET A 660 -31.25 41.21 43.50
C MET A 660 -31.15 40.86 42.02
N MET A 661 -32.29 40.57 41.40
CA MET A 661 -32.36 40.31 39.96
C MET A 661 -32.16 41.61 39.18
N THR A 662 -31.20 41.62 38.26
CA THR A 662 -30.93 42.73 37.35
C THR A 662 -31.26 42.31 35.94
N GLY A 663 -32.34 42.88 35.38
CA GLY A 663 -32.75 42.65 34.00
C GLY A 663 -31.68 43.08 33.00
N GLN A 664 -31.52 42.29 31.94
CA GLN A 664 -30.71 42.62 30.78
C GLN A 664 -31.60 43.26 29.69
N ASN A 665 -30.98 44.00 28.77
CA ASN A 665 -31.70 44.54 27.62
C ASN A 665 -32.31 43.40 26.78
N PRO A 666 -33.58 43.51 26.33
CA PRO A 666 -34.16 42.54 25.42
C PRO A 666 -33.33 42.42 24.14
N VAL A 667 -33.14 41.19 23.67
CA VAL A 667 -32.48 40.91 22.39
C VAL A 667 -33.45 40.15 21.50
N TYR A 668 -33.65 40.63 20.27
CA TYR A 668 -34.40 39.91 19.25
C TYR A 668 -33.44 39.03 18.46
N VAL A 669 -33.71 37.73 18.45
CA VAL A 669 -32.99 36.73 17.64
C VAL A 669 -33.87 36.42 16.43
N ILE A 670 -33.43 36.87 15.26
CA ILE A 670 -34.11 36.66 13.98
C ILE A 670 -33.34 35.59 13.22
N SER A 671 -34.03 34.54 12.75
CA SER A 671 -33.37 33.46 11.99
C SER A 671 -34.17 33.05 10.75
N PHE A 672 -33.48 32.79 9.65
CA PHE A 672 -34.09 32.38 8.38
C PHE A 672 -33.08 31.67 7.46
N GLY A 673 -33.56 31.07 6.37
CA GLY A 673 -32.73 30.31 5.44
C GLY A 673 -32.23 28.98 6.01
N GLY A 674 -31.30 28.34 5.31
CA GLY A 674 -30.77 27.01 5.67
C GLY A 674 -31.60 25.81 5.19
N GLU A 675 -32.60 26.02 4.33
CA GLU A 675 -33.34 24.92 3.70
C GLU A 675 -32.40 24.25 2.67
N ARG A 676 -32.16 22.94 2.85
CA ARG A 676 -31.45 22.14 1.85
C ARG A 676 -32.30 22.14 0.59
N GLN A 677 -31.76 22.65 -0.52
CA GLN A 677 -32.19 22.14 -1.83
C GLN A 677 -31.91 20.64 -1.80
N GLU A 678 -32.96 19.82 -1.87
CA GLU A 678 -32.83 18.38 -2.06
C GLU A 678 -31.87 18.16 -3.23
N ARG A 679 -30.75 17.48 -2.95
CA ARG A 679 -29.76 17.09 -3.95
C ARG A 679 -30.23 15.85 -4.69
#